data_AF-A0A3D3Z4U9-F1
#
_entry.id   AF-A0A3D3Z4U9-F1
#
_cell.length_a   1.000
_cell.length_b   1.000
_cell.length_c   1.000
_cell.angle_alpha   90.00
_cell.angle_beta   90.00
_cell.angle_gamma   90.00
#
_symmetry.space_group_name_H-M   'P 1'
#
loop_
_entity.id
_entity.type
_entity.pdbx_description
1 polymer ?
#
loop_
_entity_poly.entity_id
_entity_poly.type
_entity_poly.pdbx_seq_one_letter_code
_entity_poly.pdbx_strand_id
1 'polypeptide(L)'
;MTEAICYKCGNDKIVPLALCWSCKAVPTANPDLAVSLVLSKHFSTRQQLEAFQREIKNGSKPTISEQLLSQAREALNDPQMLAVPGSQAANSGNKADPQPANNKAPAAHTSIERPRTLHNSALQRNPFALLGVTIRDDRRKIVELADEKSLSLDAEVCQKALSDLTSPRTRLGAEMSWLPGVSPKKASLLLASIQSDPMSVRKESGLPSLAHMNLLASAFEALDDTDPPEYLSNFILETSILMEEISAEQVFRDLNEDRSISGFPEVRSIDQVEAELLERKRYYCSAIKDALNKISPSALVTTMTLTVDRATSRGKKHAPELIEELVDGYSSEAYAFLQMEAQNIKKLIDAIKAAASSGEVATAPLVEQLESVARNWDKVAQPIQLSAKARGIDHGPSTEIAFSIRSLVIELFSKHDLLAQSQRLTKLNKELFAELPEFTDLVREDAITLEDISQDRKDAKIVSPIMELCESVLDRIKKNPRIALSEGTALLGAVPRLNLSSLDISPKADANAKDTIAFVLVQCAVTYGNATSKWEASIELLENSLKLASDNGLRQRISENLTIVRANKESLGDLEPIDKAPSLSTTNGIGFKLYGSTETRPSDGSYMATYYFVFFFIPIFPIARYRIILENGGYRFLGKGPLRTLDKWHIAGSVILILWLFGSMSGNM
;
A
#
# COMPACT_ATOMS: atom_id res chain seq x y z
N MET A 1 -4.36 9.98 -1.61
CA MET A 1 -3.59 10.75 -2.61
C MET A 1 -4.58 11.31 -3.63
N THR A 2 -4.34 12.47 -4.24
CA THR A 2 -5.14 12.92 -5.39
C THR A 2 -4.93 11.94 -6.55
N GLU A 3 -6.00 11.48 -7.19
CA GLU A 3 -5.92 10.53 -8.31
C GLU A 3 -6.48 11.09 -9.62
N ALA A 4 -7.12 12.27 -9.60
CA ALA A 4 -7.62 12.96 -10.78
C ALA A 4 -7.66 14.48 -10.61
N ILE A 5 -7.96 15.22 -11.68
CA ILE A 5 -8.24 16.66 -11.67
C ILE A 5 -9.58 16.95 -12.33
N CYS A 6 -10.26 18.00 -11.89
CA CYS A 6 -11.59 18.36 -12.39
C CYS A 6 -11.52 18.90 -13.82
N TYR A 7 -12.30 18.31 -14.73
CA TYR A 7 -12.41 18.74 -16.13
C TYR A 7 -12.91 20.19 -16.33
N LYS A 8 -13.55 20.77 -15.31
CA LYS A 8 -14.17 22.10 -15.38
C LYS A 8 -13.36 23.20 -14.69
N CYS A 9 -12.80 22.94 -13.49
CA CYS A 9 -12.06 23.96 -12.73
C CYS A 9 -10.59 23.60 -12.45
N GLY A 10 -10.13 22.43 -12.87
CA GLY A 10 -8.75 21.99 -12.69
C GLY A 10 -8.37 21.67 -11.24
N ASN A 11 -9.30 21.69 -10.28
CA ASN A 11 -9.00 21.29 -8.91
C ASN A 11 -8.88 19.79 -8.74
N ASP A 12 -8.02 19.39 -7.80
CA ASP A 12 -7.75 18.02 -7.44
C ASP A 12 -9.00 17.24 -7.03
N LYS A 13 -9.10 16.01 -7.52
CA LYS A 13 -10.16 15.04 -7.27
C LYS A 13 -9.57 13.69 -6.85
N ILE A 14 -10.32 12.98 -6.02
CA ILE A 14 -9.99 11.61 -5.61
C ILE A 14 -10.55 10.62 -6.65
N VAL A 15 -11.78 10.81 -7.10
CA VAL A 15 -12.42 9.92 -8.09
C VAL A 15 -12.74 10.73 -9.35
N PRO A 16 -12.32 10.30 -10.56
CA PRO A 16 -12.49 11.06 -11.80
C PRO A 16 -13.95 11.35 -12.13
N LEU A 17 -14.86 10.40 -11.86
CA LEU A 17 -16.29 10.54 -12.19
C LEU A 17 -17.15 11.12 -11.05
N ALA A 18 -16.59 11.37 -9.88
CA ALA A 18 -17.35 11.91 -8.74
C ALA A 18 -17.58 13.42 -8.84
N LEU A 19 -18.40 13.97 -7.94
CA LEU A 19 -18.62 15.42 -7.82
C LEU A 19 -17.32 16.17 -7.46
N CYS A 20 -17.03 17.27 -8.16
CA CYS A 20 -15.95 18.17 -7.77
C CYS A 20 -16.36 19.01 -6.55
N TRP A 21 -15.64 18.88 -5.43
CA TRP A 21 -15.95 19.60 -4.20
C TRP A 21 -15.91 21.13 -4.35
N SER A 22 -15.04 21.63 -5.24
CA SER A 22 -14.81 23.06 -5.46
C SER A 22 -15.83 23.70 -6.41
N CYS A 23 -16.07 23.16 -7.61
CA CYS A 23 -16.99 23.76 -8.59
C CYS A 23 -18.35 23.03 -8.71
N LYS A 24 -18.57 21.99 -7.91
CA LYS A 24 -19.78 21.14 -7.88
C LYS A 24 -20.11 20.43 -9.20
N ALA A 25 -19.21 20.42 -10.18
CA ALA A 25 -19.42 19.73 -11.46
C ALA A 25 -19.36 18.20 -11.30
N VAL A 26 -20.29 17.52 -11.97
CA VAL A 26 -20.34 16.06 -12.15
C VAL A 26 -20.34 15.80 -13.66
N PRO A 27 -19.43 14.98 -14.20
CA PRO A 27 -19.47 14.62 -15.61
C PRO A 27 -20.66 13.69 -15.87
N THR A 28 -21.66 14.17 -16.62
CA THR A 28 -22.87 13.39 -16.94
C THR A 28 -22.99 13.06 -18.42
N ALA A 29 -22.37 13.87 -19.30
CA ALA A 29 -22.31 13.62 -20.72
C ALA A 29 -21.15 12.66 -21.07
N ASN A 30 -21.35 11.76 -22.04
CA ASN A 30 -20.32 10.84 -22.53
C ASN A 30 -18.95 11.51 -22.86
N PRO A 31 -18.90 12.68 -23.55
CA PRO A 31 -17.62 13.38 -23.75
C PRO A 31 -16.98 13.88 -22.44
N ASP A 32 -17.77 14.33 -21.46
CA ASP A 32 -17.27 14.81 -20.17
C ASP A 32 -16.75 13.65 -19.30
N LEU A 33 -17.37 12.47 -19.41
CA LEU A 33 -16.94 11.23 -18.75
C LEU A 33 -15.57 10.79 -19.29
N ALA A 34 -15.41 10.75 -20.61
CA ALA A 34 -14.15 10.36 -21.26
C ALA A 34 -13.02 11.32 -20.88
N VAL A 35 -13.26 12.64 -20.96
CA VAL A 35 -12.29 13.65 -20.54
C VAL A 35 -11.95 13.50 -19.05
N SER A 36 -12.96 13.27 -18.20
CA SER A 36 -12.73 13.10 -16.75
C SER A 36 -11.90 11.86 -16.42
N LEU A 37 -12.03 10.76 -17.18
CA LEU A 37 -11.16 9.59 -17.04
C LEU A 37 -9.73 9.87 -17.50
N VAL A 38 -9.55 10.56 -18.63
CA VAL A 38 -8.21 10.97 -19.09
C VAL A 38 -7.52 11.83 -18.04
N LEU A 39 -8.26 12.72 -17.35
CA LEU A 39 -7.76 13.57 -16.27
C LEU A 39 -7.51 12.83 -14.95
N SER A 40 -7.25 11.52 -15.00
CA SER A 40 -6.87 10.67 -13.87
C SER A 40 -5.50 10.01 -14.06
N LYS A 41 -4.89 9.59 -12.94
CA LYS A 41 -3.63 8.84 -12.93
C LYS A 41 -3.72 7.48 -13.61
N HIS A 42 -4.93 6.96 -13.86
CA HIS A 42 -5.12 5.70 -14.58
C HIS A 42 -4.82 5.82 -16.07
N PHE A 43 -5.02 7.01 -16.65
CA PHE A 43 -4.86 7.25 -18.09
C PHE A 43 -3.75 8.26 -18.41
N SER A 44 -3.39 9.13 -17.47
CA SER A 44 -2.39 10.18 -17.68
C SER A 44 -1.25 10.11 -16.68
N THR A 45 -0.04 10.39 -17.17
CA THR A 45 1.13 10.59 -16.32
C THR A 45 1.01 11.87 -15.49
N ARG A 46 1.83 11.98 -14.44
CA ARG A 46 1.85 13.17 -13.57
C ARG A 46 2.14 14.47 -14.37
N GLN A 47 3.11 14.44 -15.29
CA GLN A 47 3.44 15.61 -16.12
C GLN A 47 2.28 16.04 -17.04
N GLN A 48 1.53 15.08 -17.60
CA GLN A 48 0.35 15.37 -18.42
C GLN A 48 -0.77 15.98 -17.58
N LEU A 49 -1.03 15.45 -16.39
CA LEU A 49 -2.03 16.01 -15.47
C LEU A 49 -1.69 17.45 -15.06
N GLU A 50 -0.41 17.74 -14.76
CA GLU A 50 0.06 19.10 -14.45
C GLU A 50 -0.06 20.07 -15.65
N ALA A 51 0.05 19.57 -16.89
CA ALA A 51 -0.19 20.35 -18.10
C ALA A 51 -1.70 20.65 -18.28
N PHE A 52 -2.56 19.63 -18.22
CA PHE A 52 -4.00 19.79 -18.33
C PHE A 52 -4.58 20.69 -17.22
N GLN A 53 -4.05 20.57 -16.01
CA GLN A 53 -4.47 21.41 -14.88
C GLN A 53 -4.20 22.90 -15.16
N ARG A 54 -3.05 23.23 -15.75
CA ARG A 54 -2.72 24.62 -16.13
C ARG A 54 -3.63 25.13 -17.24
N GLU A 55 -3.88 24.32 -18.28
CA GLU A 55 -4.77 24.69 -19.38
C GLU A 55 -6.19 24.98 -18.88
N ILE A 56 -6.74 24.11 -18.04
CA ILE A 56 -8.10 24.26 -17.47
C ILE A 56 -8.18 25.48 -16.54
N LYS A 57 -7.18 25.69 -15.67
CA LYS A 57 -7.14 26.87 -14.78
C LYS A 57 -7.04 28.19 -15.54
N ASN A 58 -6.44 28.16 -16.73
CA ASN A 58 -6.37 29.31 -17.65
C ASN A 58 -7.61 29.45 -18.55
N GLY A 59 -8.66 28.65 -18.33
CA GLY A 59 -9.91 28.70 -19.09
C GLY A 59 -9.84 28.06 -20.49
N SER A 60 -8.76 27.36 -20.81
CA SER A 60 -8.60 26.63 -22.07
C SER A 60 -9.05 25.17 -21.93
N LYS A 61 -9.50 24.56 -23.04
CA LYS A 61 -9.79 23.12 -23.08
C LYS A 61 -8.47 22.33 -23.05
N PRO A 62 -8.41 21.20 -22.33
CA PRO A 62 -7.17 20.43 -22.22
C PRO A 62 -6.77 19.79 -23.56
N THR A 63 -5.48 19.82 -23.89
CA THR A 63 -4.94 19.32 -25.17
C THR A 63 -4.74 17.80 -25.13
N ILE A 64 -5.84 17.04 -25.27
CA ILE A 64 -5.83 15.57 -25.16
C ILE A 64 -5.66 14.92 -26.54
N SER A 65 -4.83 13.87 -26.64
CA SER A 65 -4.69 13.10 -27.88
C SER A 65 -5.91 12.22 -28.16
N GLU A 66 -6.25 12.02 -29.44
CA GLU A 66 -7.41 11.21 -29.81
C GLU A 66 -7.25 9.74 -29.38
N GLN A 67 -5.99 9.26 -29.28
CA GLN A 67 -5.67 7.93 -28.75
C GLN A 67 -5.99 7.77 -27.25
N LEU A 68 -5.78 8.81 -26.44
CA LEU A 68 -6.15 8.80 -25.01
C LEU A 68 -7.67 8.86 -24.84
N LEU A 69 -8.35 9.65 -25.68
CA LEU A 69 -9.81 9.73 -25.67
C LEU A 69 -10.47 8.42 -26.12
N SER A 70 -9.90 7.72 -27.12
CA SER A 70 -10.43 6.43 -27.54
C SER A 70 -10.28 5.37 -26.46
N GLN A 71 -9.12 5.28 -25.80
CA GLN A 71 -8.89 4.38 -24.65
C GLN A 71 -9.83 4.67 -23.49
N ALA A 72 -10.05 5.94 -23.16
CA ALA A 72 -10.98 6.32 -22.10
C ALA A 72 -12.45 6.01 -22.45
N ARG A 73 -12.86 6.17 -23.71
CA ARG A 73 -14.20 5.79 -24.19
C ARG A 73 -14.41 4.28 -24.16
N GLU A 74 -13.39 3.51 -24.52
CA GLU A 74 -13.44 2.04 -24.46
C GLU A 74 -13.60 1.56 -23.01
N ALA A 75 -12.88 2.17 -22.07
CA ALA A 75 -12.98 1.87 -20.64
C ALA A 75 -14.35 2.23 -20.02
N LEU A 76 -15.11 3.18 -20.60
CA LEU A 76 -16.48 3.49 -20.17
C LEU A 76 -17.49 2.39 -20.52
N ASN A 77 -17.14 1.46 -21.42
CA ASN A 77 -17.99 0.33 -21.76
C ASN A 77 -17.79 -0.89 -20.82
N ASP A 78 -16.82 -0.82 -19.89
CA ASP A 78 -16.59 -1.86 -18.88
C ASP A 78 -17.61 -1.71 -17.71
N PRO A 79 -18.45 -2.72 -17.44
CA PRO A 79 -19.44 -2.69 -16.35
C PRO A 79 -18.84 -2.48 -14.96
N GLN A 80 -17.57 -2.85 -14.73
CA GLN A 80 -16.93 -2.70 -13.42
C GLN A 80 -16.51 -1.26 -13.12
N MET A 81 -16.33 -0.42 -14.14
CA MET A 81 -15.89 0.98 -14.01
C MET A 81 -17.07 1.97 -13.84
N LEU A 82 -18.29 1.55 -14.20
CA LEU A 82 -19.53 2.33 -14.02
C LEU A 82 -20.21 2.09 -12.67
N ALA A 83 -19.62 1.29 -11.79
CA ALA A 83 -20.11 1.06 -10.42
C ALA A 83 -19.90 2.32 -9.55
N VAL A 84 -20.76 3.31 -9.76
CA VAL A 84 -20.99 4.42 -8.84
C VAL A 84 -21.76 3.84 -7.63
N PRO A 85 -21.32 4.08 -6.37
CA PRO A 85 -22.20 3.90 -5.23
C PRO A 85 -23.30 4.97 -5.33
N GLY A 86 -24.47 4.57 -5.82
CA GLY A 86 -25.67 5.41 -5.85
C GLY A 86 -26.19 5.77 -7.24
N SER A 87 -26.70 4.79 -7.98
CA SER A 87 -27.78 5.04 -8.94
C SER A 87 -28.41 3.71 -9.38
N GLN A 88 -29.56 3.36 -8.80
CA GLN A 88 -30.46 2.39 -9.43
C GLN A 88 -31.17 3.09 -10.59
N ALA A 89 -31.10 2.45 -11.76
CA ALA A 89 -31.79 2.85 -12.97
C ALA A 89 -33.30 2.58 -12.86
N ALA A 90 -34.11 3.49 -13.39
CA ALA A 90 -35.44 3.18 -13.91
C ALA A 90 -35.60 3.93 -15.24
N ASN A 91 -35.88 3.18 -16.29
CA ASN A 91 -35.94 3.64 -17.66
C ASN A 91 -37.40 3.88 -18.09
N SER A 92 -37.58 4.92 -18.91
CA SER A 92 -38.62 5.17 -19.93
C SER A 92 -40.06 5.57 -19.55
N GLY A 93 -40.53 6.71 -20.12
CA GLY A 93 -41.97 6.99 -20.27
C GLY A 93 -42.47 8.44 -20.54
N ASN A 94 -41.88 9.20 -21.48
CA ASN A 94 -42.47 10.27 -22.32
C ASN A 94 -43.47 11.36 -21.80
N LYS A 95 -43.04 12.61 -22.08
CA LYS A 95 -43.76 13.77 -22.69
C LYS A 95 -44.20 14.99 -21.84
N ALA A 96 -43.72 16.13 -22.34
CA ALA A 96 -44.26 17.51 -22.37
C ALA A 96 -43.88 18.49 -21.24
N ASP A 97 -43.12 19.51 -21.65
CA ASP A 97 -42.86 20.82 -21.00
C ASP A 97 -44.17 21.61 -20.74
N PRO A 98 -44.25 22.49 -19.72
CA PRO A 98 -43.58 23.81 -19.79
C PRO A 98 -43.07 24.45 -18.48
N GLN A 99 -41.83 24.98 -18.53
CA GLN A 99 -41.32 26.27 -17.98
C GLN A 99 -41.51 26.67 -16.48
N PRO A 100 -40.75 27.66 -15.95
CA PRO A 100 -39.82 27.41 -14.86
C PRO A 100 -40.26 28.02 -13.52
N ALA A 101 -40.06 27.29 -12.41
CA ALA A 101 -40.21 27.84 -11.08
C ALA A 101 -39.18 27.26 -10.09
N ASN A 102 -38.37 28.19 -9.55
CA ASN A 102 -37.69 28.18 -8.26
C ASN A 102 -36.80 27.00 -7.84
N ASN A 103 -35.52 27.35 -7.71
CA ASN A 103 -34.53 26.71 -6.85
C ASN A 103 -35.12 26.27 -5.50
N LYS A 104 -35.10 24.96 -5.24
CA LYS A 104 -35.06 24.40 -3.88
C LYS A 104 -33.86 23.47 -3.77
N ALA A 105 -33.21 23.57 -2.62
CA ALA A 105 -32.01 22.89 -2.16
C ALA A 105 -32.07 21.35 -2.28
N PRO A 106 -30.93 20.64 -2.23
CA PRO A 106 -30.90 19.19 -2.40
C PRO A 106 -31.55 18.44 -1.23
N ALA A 107 -32.04 17.25 -1.58
CA ALA A 107 -32.95 16.36 -0.86
C ALA A 107 -32.59 16.00 0.58
N ALA A 108 -33.66 16.03 1.39
CA ALA A 108 -33.91 15.38 2.68
C ALA A 108 -33.07 14.15 3.01
N HIS A 109 -32.38 14.24 4.16
CA HIS A 109 -32.05 13.08 4.99
C HIS A 109 -33.36 12.44 5.48
N THR A 110 -33.50 11.13 5.33
CA THR A 110 -34.58 10.34 5.91
C THR A 110 -34.49 10.44 7.44
N SER A 111 -35.13 11.47 7.99
CA SER A 111 -35.39 11.56 9.42
C SER A 111 -36.28 10.39 9.80
N ILE A 112 -35.83 9.57 10.74
CA ILE A 112 -36.69 8.66 11.48
C ILE A 112 -37.70 9.57 12.21
N GLU A 113 -38.88 9.78 11.60
CA GLU A 113 -40.00 10.51 12.19
C GLU A 113 -40.64 9.63 13.27
N ARG A 114 -39.96 9.56 14.42
CA ARG A 114 -40.50 9.03 15.66
C ARG A 114 -40.99 10.20 16.51
N PRO A 115 -42.18 10.09 17.13
CA PRO A 115 -42.66 11.11 18.05
C PRO A 115 -41.75 11.14 19.28
N ARG A 116 -41.04 12.26 19.45
CA ARG A 116 -40.25 12.56 20.64
C ARG A 116 -41.00 13.66 21.39
N THR A 117 -41.41 13.40 22.62
CA THR A 117 -42.02 14.43 23.47
C THR A 117 -41.04 14.83 24.53
N LEU A 118 -40.82 16.12 24.69
CA LEU A 118 -39.92 16.63 25.70
C LEU A 118 -40.68 17.45 26.72
N HIS A 119 -40.67 16.94 27.95
CA HIS A 119 -41.21 17.62 29.12
C HIS A 119 -40.06 17.99 30.03
N ASN A 120 -40.04 19.25 30.44
CA ASN A 120 -39.09 19.83 31.38
C ASN A 120 -37.64 19.96 30.85
N SER A 121 -37.40 20.42 29.61
CA SER A 121 -36.03 20.78 29.13
C SER A 121 -35.41 21.89 29.95
N ALA A 122 -34.09 22.06 29.85
CA ALA A 122 -33.43 23.27 30.34
C ALA A 122 -34.07 24.57 29.82
N LEU A 123 -34.48 24.61 28.55
CA LEU A 123 -35.21 25.77 28.03
C LEU A 123 -36.58 25.94 28.70
N GLN A 124 -37.33 24.87 28.95
CA GLN A 124 -38.61 24.95 29.70
C GLN A 124 -38.41 25.30 31.18
N ARG A 125 -37.25 24.98 31.76
CA ARG A 125 -36.84 25.37 33.12
C ARG A 125 -36.29 26.79 33.20
N ASN A 126 -36.12 27.48 32.08
CA ASN A 126 -35.69 28.87 32.07
C ASN A 126 -36.76 29.75 32.76
N PRO A 127 -36.38 30.75 33.58
CA PRO A 127 -37.33 31.63 34.25
C PRO A 127 -38.38 32.29 33.33
N PHE A 128 -38.03 32.64 32.09
CA PHE A 128 -38.98 33.17 31.10
C PHE A 128 -40.08 32.16 30.76
N ALA A 129 -39.72 30.89 30.52
CA ALA A 129 -40.69 29.82 30.26
C ALA A 129 -41.55 29.51 31.48
N LEU A 130 -40.93 29.39 32.67
CA LEU A 130 -41.62 29.06 33.91
C LEU A 130 -42.73 30.06 34.22
N LEU A 131 -42.40 31.36 34.21
CA LEU A 131 -43.37 32.41 34.54
C LEU A 131 -44.29 32.78 33.36
N GLY A 132 -44.00 32.30 32.15
CA GLY A 132 -44.75 32.67 30.95
C GLY A 132 -44.56 34.13 30.55
N VAL A 133 -43.41 34.72 30.90
CA VAL A 133 -43.03 36.11 30.63
C VAL A 133 -42.08 36.19 29.44
N THR A 134 -42.00 37.35 28.81
CA THR A 134 -41.14 37.61 27.65
C THR A 134 -39.91 38.43 28.04
N ILE A 135 -38.85 38.40 27.22
CA ILE A 135 -37.64 39.21 27.43
C ILE A 135 -37.93 40.73 27.37
N ARG A 136 -39.07 41.12 26.78
CA ARG A 136 -39.53 42.51 26.64
C ARG A 136 -40.49 42.95 27.75
N ASP A 137 -40.87 42.05 28.66
CA ASP A 137 -41.77 42.39 29.76
C ASP A 137 -41.02 43.18 30.84
N ASP A 138 -41.66 44.23 31.35
CA ASP A 138 -41.12 45.06 32.42
C ASP A 138 -41.22 44.37 33.80
N ARG A 139 -40.58 44.98 34.80
CA ARG A 139 -40.58 44.45 36.17
C ARG A 139 -41.98 44.26 36.76
N ARG A 140 -42.94 45.12 36.41
CA ARG A 140 -44.31 45.03 36.96
C ARG A 140 -45.02 43.82 36.38
N LYS A 141 -44.91 43.62 35.07
CA LYS A 141 -45.55 42.49 34.38
C LYS A 141 -44.97 41.15 34.82
N ILE A 142 -43.66 41.09 35.08
CA ILE A 142 -43.01 39.89 35.61
C ILE A 142 -43.55 39.53 37.00
N VAL A 143 -43.72 40.51 37.90
CA VAL A 143 -44.29 40.28 39.25
C VAL A 143 -45.74 39.80 39.15
N GLU A 144 -46.56 40.47 38.32
CA GLU A 144 -47.97 40.10 38.09
C GLU A 144 -48.11 38.63 37.63
N LEU A 145 -47.35 38.24 36.60
CA LEU A 145 -47.40 36.87 36.07
C LEU A 145 -46.77 35.84 37.03
N ALA A 146 -45.78 36.24 37.83
CA ALA A 146 -45.24 35.38 38.88
C ALA A 146 -46.27 35.11 39.98
N ASP A 147 -47.02 36.13 40.42
CA ASP A 147 -48.08 35.97 41.41
C ASP A 147 -49.18 35.03 40.89
N GLU A 148 -49.59 35.19 39.62
CA GLU A 148 -50.54 34.27 38.97
C GLU A 148 -49.99 32.83 38.91
N LYS A 149 -48.73 32.67 38.52
CA LYS A 149 -48.09 31.35 38.37
C LYS A 149 -47.82 30.65 39.69
N SER A 150 -47.65 31.39 40.79
CA SER A 150 -47.44 30.85 42.14
C SER A 150 -48.60 29.96 42.63
N LEU A 151 -49.78 30.09 42.01
CA LEU A 151 -50.95 29.24 42.29
C LEU A 151 -50.81 27.82 41.71
N SER A 152 -49.90 27.61 40.77
CA SER A 152 -49.76 26.38 39.99
C SER A 152 -48.35 25.79 39.98
N LEU A 153 -47.32 26.63 40.14
CA LEU A 153 -45.93 26.22 40.26
C LEU A 153 -45.51 26.07 41.71
N ASP A 154 -44.45 25.29 41.94
CA ASP A 154 -43.79 25.22 43.23
C ASP A 154 -43.32 26.62 43.70
N ALA A 155 -43.54 26.92 44.98
CA ALA A 155 -43.32 28.25 45.53
C ALA A 155 -41.83 28.66 45.50
N GLU A 156 -40.91 27.73 45.74
CA GLU A 156 -39.47 28.01 45.70
C GLU A 156 -39.01 28.25 44.26
N VAL A 157 -39.49 27.44 43.32
CA VAL A 157 -39.20 27.60 41.88
C VAL A 157 -39.72 28.94 41.36
N CYS A 158 -40.95 29.31 41.71
CA CYS A 158 -41.56 30.57 41.28
C CYS A 158 -40.82 31.79 41.87
N GLN A 159 -40.50 31.75 43.17
CA GLN A 159 -39.75 32.82 43.83
C GLN A 159 -38.34 32.98 43.26
N LYS A 160 -37.66 31.86 42.98
CA LYS A 160 -36.34 31.86 42.34
C LYS A 160 -36.41 32.47 40.94
N ALA A 161 -37.35 32.03 40.11
CA ALA A 161 -37.52 32.57 38.75
C ALA A 161 -37.79 34.09 38.77
N LEU A 162 -38.63 34.56 39.70
CA LEU A 162 -38.89 35.99 39.89
C LEU A 162 -37.61 36.76 40.31
N SER A 163 -36.86 36.21 41.27
CA SER A 163 -35.58 36.80 41.71
C SER A 163 -34.59 36.87 40.55
N ASP A 164 -34.47 35.80 39.77
CA ASP A 164 -33.55 35.71 38.65
C ASP A 164 -33.87 36.77 37.59
N LEU A 165 -35.15 36.99 37.27
CA LEU A 165 -35.57 37.93 36.23
C LEU A 165 -35.60 39.41 36.65
N THR A 166 -35.66 39.71 37.95
CA THR A 166 -35.80 41.09 38.45
C THR A 166 -34.47 41.72 38.87
N SER A 167 -33.44 40.93 39.12
CA SER A 167 -32.07 41.42 39.39
C SER A 167 -31.24 41.49 38.09
N PRO A 168 -30.61 42.63 37.76
CA PRO A 168 -29.90 42.80 36.48
C PRO A 168 -28.82 41.76 36.17
N ARG A 169 -28.13 41.25 37.22
CA ARG A 169 -27.04 40.28 37.07
C ARG A 169 -27.57 38.89 36.75
N THR A 170 -28.50 38.38 37.53
CA THR A 170 -29.10 37.05 37.32
C THR A 170 -29.98 37.02 36.07
N ARG A 171 -30.59 38.16 35.71
CA ARG A 171 -31.38 38.30 34.49
C ARG A 171 -30.53 38.05 33.25
N LEU A 172 -29.27 38.54 33.23
CA LEU A 172 -28.37 38.31 32.11
C LEU A 172 -28.19 36.80 31.85
N GLY A 173 -27.90 36.01 32.88
CA GLY A 173 -27.76 34.56 32.74
C GLY A 173 -29.06 33.87 32.25
N ALA A 174 -30.22 34.35 32.69
CA ALA A 174 -31.52 33.88 32.22
C ALA A 174 -31.78 34.24 30.74
N GLU A 175 -31.42 35.46 30.31
CA GLU A 175 -31.54 35.90 28.92
C GLU A 175 -30.58 35.12 28.00
N MET A 176 -29.34 34.90 28.44
CA MET A 176 -28.31 34.15 27.71
C MET A 176 -28.66 32.67 27.50
N SER A 177 -29.47 32.08 28.39
CA SER A 177 -30.00 30.70 28.25
C SER A 177 -31.39 30.64 27.63
N TRP A 178 -31.93 31.78 27.17
CA TRP A 178 -33.24 31.86 26.53
C TRP A 178 -33.10 31.93 25.00
N LEU A 179 -33.93 32.72 24.34
CA LEU A 179 -33.93 32.95 22.90
C LEU A 179 -33.65 34.44 22.60
N PRO A 180 -32.46 34.96 22.95
CA PRO A 180 -32.13 36.37 22.73
C PRO A 180 -32.18 36.74 21.25
N GLY A 181 -32.67 37.94 20.93
CA GLY A 181 -32.85 38.39 19.55
C GLY A 181 -34.04 37.75 18.80
N VAL A 182 -34.79 36.85 19.44
CA VAL A 182 -36.00 36.26 18.87
C VAL A 182 -37.24 36.97 19.37
N SER A 183 -38.12 37.39 18.45
CA SER A 183 -39.39 38.04 18.83
C SER A 183 -40.23 37.16 19.77
N PRO A 184 -40.95 37.72 20.77
CA PRO A 184 -41.72 36.95 21.74
C PRO A 184 -42.70 35.95 21.11
N LYS A 185 -43.37 36.33 20.02
CA LYS A 185 -44.30 35.45 19.30
C LYS A 185 -43.60 34.22 18.72
N LYS A 186 -42.44 34.40 18.09
CA LYS A 186 -41.67 33.27 17.54
C LYS A 186 -41.04 32.43 18.66
N ALA A 187 -40.61 33.05 19.76
CA ALA A 187 -40.11 32.33 20.94
C ALA A 187 -41.17 31.38 21.54
N SER A 188 -42.42 31.83 21.71
CA SER A 188 -43.52 30.97 22.16
C SER A 188 -43.81 29.81 21.20
N LEU A 189 -43.75 30.06 19.89
CA LEU A 189 -43.92 29.01 18.88
C LEU A 189 -42.80 27.96 18.95
N LEU A 190 -41.54 28.39 19.08
CA LEU A 190 -40.38 27.51 19.19
C LEU A 190 -40.44 26.67 20.47
N LEU A 191 -40.87 27.25 21.59
CA LEU A 191 -41.04 26.53 22.87
C LEU A 191 -42.10 25.42 22.75
N ALA A 192 -43.24 25.71 22.10
CA ALA A 192 -44.27 24.71 21.84
C ALA A 192 -43.79 23.63 20.83
N SER A 193 -42.99 24.02 19.84
CA SER A 193 -42.39 23.08 18.87
C SER A 193 -41.45 22.11 19.56
N ILE A 194 -40.57 22.59 20.46
CA ILE A 194 -39.66 21.73 21.23
C ILE A 194 -40.40 20.67 22.05
N GLN A 195 -41.57 20.99 22.59
CA GLN A 195 -42.33 20.04 23.40
C GLN A 195 -42.89 18.88 22.56
N SER A 196 -43.31 19.16 21.33
CA SER A 196 -44.05 18.22 20.46
C SER A 196 -43.19 17.53 19.42
N ASP A 197 -42.18 18.21 18.89
CA ASP A 197 -41.15 17.69 17.99
C ASP A 197 -39.81 18.42 18.26
N PRO A 198 -39.02 17.96 19.26
CA PRO A 198 -37.71 18.52 19.57
C PRO A 198 -36.78 18.64 18.36
N MET A 199 -36.87 17.73 17.39
CA MET A 199 -35.96 17.72 16.23
C MET A 199 -36.34 18.72 15.15
N SER A 200 -37.55 19.29 15.21
CA SER A 200 -37.99 20.36 14.31
C SER A 200 -37.03 21.56 14.31
N VAL A 201 -36.42 21.87 15.46
CA VAL A 201 -35.53 23.02 15.63
C VAL A 201 -34.23 22.92 14.82
N ARG A 202 -33.84 21.72 14.38
CA ARG A 202 -32.70 21.55 13.46
C ARG A 202 -32.99 22.07 12.05
N LYS A 203 -34.27 22.16 11.67
CA LYS A 203 -34.71 22.63 10.35
C LYS A 203 -35.03 24.14 10.35
N GLU A 204 -35.04 24.78 11.52
CA GLU A 204 -35.29 26.22 11.63
C GLU A 204 -34.10 27.01 11.07
N SER A 205 -34.40 28.09 10.34
CA SER A 205 -33.41 28.92 9.66
C SER A 205 -33.63 30.40 9.98
N GLY A 206 -32.56 31.19 10.00
CA GLY A 206 -32.62 32.63 10.25
C GLY A 206 -32.86 33.01 11.71
N LEU A 207 -32.57 32.09 12.64
CA LEU A 207 -32.53 32.39 14.07
C LEU A 207 -31.17 32.98 14.45
N PRO A 208 -31.10 33.85 15.48
CA PRO A 208 -29.83 34.24 16.09
C PRO A 208 -29.07 33.01 16.61
N SER A 209 -27.76 32.93 16.37
CA SER A 209 -26.97 31.72 16.61
C SER A 209 -27.03 31.25 18.06
N LEU A 210 -27.01 32.16 19.04
CA LEU A 210 -27.12 31.80 20.46
C LEU A 210 -28.50 31.20 20.80
N ALA A 211 -29.58 31.81 20.31
CA ALA A 211 -30.93 31.29 20.51
C ALA A 211 -31.09 29.90 19.87
N HIS A 212 -30.53 29.72 18.67
CA HIS A 212 -30.57 28.42 18.00
C HIS A 212 -29.77 27.37 18.75
N MET A 213 -28.59 27.71 19.28
CA MET A 213 -27.80 26.82 20.13
C MET A 213 -28.54 26.38 21.41
N ASN A 214 -29.26 27.30 22.08
CA ASN A 214 -30.08 26.94 23.25
C ASN A 214 -31.20 25.96 22.88
N LEU A 215 -31.80 26.08 21.69
CA LEU A 215 -32.78 25.12 21.18
C LEU A 215 -32.13 23.76 20.86
N LEU A 216 -30.99 23.75 20.18
CA LEU A 216 -30.28 22.51 19.82
C LEU A 216 -29.84 21.76 21.08
N ALA A 217 -29.28 22.46 22.07
CA ALA A 217 -28.91 21.88 23.37
C ALA A 217 -30.11 21.22 24.07
N SER A 218 -31.29 21.84 24.00
CA SER A 218 -32.52 21.24 24.53
C SER A 218 -33.00 20.05 23.71
N ALA A 219 -32.76 20.03 22.40
CA ALA A 219 -33.10 18.89 21.55
C ALA A 219 -32.20 17.66 21.81
N PHE A 220 -30.96 17.85 22.26
CA PHE A 220 -30.10 16.74 22.73
C PHE A 220 -30.70 16.00 23.92
N GLU A 221 -31.48 16.68 24.78
CA GLU A 221 -32.16 16.04 25.91
C GLU A 221 -33.19 14.98 25.47
N ALA A 222 -33.71 15.06 24.23
CA ALA A 222 -34.70 14.15 23.66
C ALA A 222 -34.10 12.89 23.00
N LEU A 223 -32.77 12.76 22.95
CA LEU A 223 -32.08 11.63 22.34
C LEU A 223 -32.02 10.43 23.29
N ASP A 224 -32.07 9.23 22.70
CA ASP A 224 -32.01 7.95 23.41
C ASP A 224 -31.14 6.91 22.68
N ASP A 225 -31.06 5.70 23.23
CA ASP A 225 -30.25 4.59 22.71
C ASP A 225 -30.73 4.03 21.36
N THR A 226 -31.87 4.48 20.87
CA THR A 226 -32.45 4.07 19.59
C THR A 226 -32.00 4.95 18.43
N ASP A 227 -31.36 6.09 18.72
CA ASP A 227 -30.82 7.00 17.71
C ASP A 227 -29.50 6.47 17.12
N PRO A 228 -29.35 6.39 15.78
CA PRO A 228 -28.18 5.78 15.17
C PRO A 228 -26.94 6.68 15.29
N PRO A 229 -25.73 6.11 15.47
CA PRO A 229 -24.48 6.86 15.59
C PRO A 229 -24.23 7.89 14.49
N GLU A 230 -24.59 7.58 13.24
CA GLU A 230 -24.41 8.49 12.11
C GLU A 230 -25.26 9.76 12.24
N TYR A 231 -26.48 9.61 12.77
CA TYR A 231 -27.40 10.72 13.00
C TYR A 231 -26.92 11.60 14.14
N LEU A 232 -26.51 10.99 15.25
CA LEU A 232 -25.94 11.68 16.41
C LEU A 232 -24.68 12.45 16.01
N SER A 233 -23.78 11.80 15.27
CA SER A 233 -22.55 12.44 14.77
C SER A 233 -22.85 13.66 13.89
N ASN A 234 -23.81 13.56 12.98
CA ASN A 234 -24.22 14.71 12.16
C ASN A 234 -24.81 15.84 13.01
N PHE A 235 -25.62 15.50 14.02
CA PHE A 235 -26.21 16.50 14.90
C PHE A 235 -25.13 17.23 15.74
N ILE A 236 -24.13 16.51 16.25
CA ILE A 236 -22.99 17.12 16.94
C ILE A 236 -22.19 18.03 16.00
N LEU A 237 -21.95 17.60 14.76
CA LEU A 237 -21.25 18.42 13.75
C LEU A 237 -22.00 19.70 13.42
N GLU A 238 -23.31 19.63 13.15
CA GLU A 238 -24.17 20.79 12.92
C GLU A 238 -24.10 21.77 14.09
N THR A 239 -24.17 21.26 15.32
CA THR A 239 -24.09 22.06 16.55
C THR A 239 -22.71 22.69 16.73
N SER A 240 -21.64 21.98 16.41
CA SER A 240 -20.28 22.48 16.50
C SER A 240 -20.01 23.64 15.54
N ILE A 241 -20.56 23.58 14.32
CA ILE A 241 -20.43 24.64 13.32
C ILE A 241 -21.20 25.88 13.80
N LEU A 242 -22.43 25.71 14.25
CA LEU A 242 -23.26 26.81 14.75
C LEU A 242 -22.62 27.51 15.96
N MET A 243 -21.93 26.78 16.82
CA MET A 243 -21.20 27.33 17.97
C MET A 243 -20.05 28.27 17.56
N GLU A 244 -19.37 28.00 16.45
CA GLU A 244 -18.34 28.89 15.89
C GLU A 244 -18.92 30.18 15.28
N GLU A 245 -20.21 30.18 14.93
CA GLU A 245 -20.89 31.34 14.36
C GLU A 245 -21.41 32.33 15.42
N ILE A 246 -21.31 32.02 16.72
CA ILE A 246 -21.79 32.91 17.78
C ILE A 246 -20.88 34.14 17.90
N SER A 247 -21.43 35.33 17.65
CA SER A 247 -20.77 36.62 17.89
C SER A 247 -21.23 37.25 19.20
N ALA A 248 -20.29 37.55 20.09
CA ALA A 248 -20.56 38.26 21.34
C ALA A 248 -21.14 39.66 21.09
N GLU A 249 -20.71 40.33 20.02
CA GLU A 249 -21.19 41.66 19.61
C GLU A 249 -22.66 41.62 19.18
N GLN A 250 -23.04 40.61 18.39
CA GLN A 250 -24.43 40.45 17.97
C GLN A 250 -25.33 40.15 19.18
N VAL A 251 -24.91 39.23 20.04
CA VAL A 251 -25.64 38.89 21.28
C VAL A 251 -25.77 40.13 22.19
N PHE A 252 -24.70 40.89 22.36
CA PHE A 252 -24.71 42.12 23.15
C PHE A 252 -25.73 43.15 22.61
N ARG A 253 -25.78 43.34 21.29
CA ARG A 253 -26.77 44.21 20.64
C ARG A 253 -28.19 43.72 20.87
N ASP A 254 -28.46 42.45 20.56
CA ASP A 254 -29.80 41.86 20.65
C ASP A 254 -30.36 41.96 22.07
N LEU A 255 -29.53 41.68 23.08
CA LEU A 255 -29.92 41.80 24.49
C LEU A 255 -30.27 43.24 24.88
N ASN A 256 -29.45 44.21 24.50
CA ASN A 256 -29.69 45.61 24.85
C ASN A 256 -30.89 46.20 24.11
N GLU A 257 -31.16 45.77 22.88
CA GLU A 257 -32.39 46.11 22.16
C GLU A 257 -33.63 45.63 22.94
N ASP A 258 -33.66 44.39 23.39
CA ASP A 258 -34.77 43.86 24.20
C ASP A 258 -34.86 44.50 25.59
N ARG A 259 -33.72 44.82 26.23
CA ARG A 259 -33.67 45.53 27.52
C ARG A 259 -34.16 46.98 27.44
N SER A 260 -33.89 47.67 26.34
CA SER A 260 -34.41 49.02 26.10
C SER A 260 -35.94 49.06 26.08
N ILE A 261 -36.58 47.99 25.59
CA ILE A 261 -38.04 47.84 25.55
C ILE A 261 -38.59 47.48 26.93
N SER A 262 -37.96 46.54 27.63
CA SER A 262 -38.41 46.08 28.96
C SER A 262 -38.10 47.06 30.10
N GLY A 263 -37.25 48.07 29.85
CA GLY A 263 -36.86 49.07 30.85
C GLY A 263 -35.86 48.56 31.90
N PHE A 264 -35.24 47.40 31.68
CA PHE A 264 -34.14 46.91 32.52
C PHE A 264 -32.81 47.59 32.14
N PRO A 265 -31.87 47.76 33.08
CA PRO A 265 -30.57 48.36 32.78
C PRO A 265 -29.82 47.58 31.70
N GLU A 266 -29.32 48.29 30.69
CA GLU A 266 -28.48 47.72 29.62
C GLU A 266 -27.22 47.04 30.19
N VAL A 267 -26.77 46.00 29.50
CA VAL A 267 -25.48 45.36 29.72
C VAL A 267 -24.40 46.35 29.33
N ARG A 268 -23.45 46.59 30.25
CA ARG A 268 -22.51 47.72 30.15
C ARG A 268 -21.24 47.42 29.37
N SER A 269 -20.83 46.15 29.32
CA SER A 269 -19.62 45.70 28.62
C SER A 269 -19.89 44.38 27.91
N ILE A 270 -19.27 44.21 26.75
CA ILE A 270 -19.25 42.95 26.02
C ILE A 270 -18.59 41.83 26.84
N ASP A 271 -17.63 42.14 27.71
CA ASP A 271 -16.95 41.16 28.57
C ASP A 271 -17.93 40.40 29.48
N GLN A 272 -19.06 41.04 29.85
CA GLN A 272 -20.11 40.38 30.65
C GLN A 272 -20.84 39.31 29.83
N VAL A 273 -21.04 39.57 28.53
CA VAL A 273 -21.62 38.61 27.59
C VAL A 273 -20.62 37.50 27.31
N GLU A 274 -19.34 37.82 27.10
CA GLU A 274 -18.29 36.80 26.89
C GLU A 274 -18.15 35.85 28.08
N ALA A 275 -18.18 36.38 29.32
CA ALA A 275 -18.14 35.56 30.53
C ALA A 275 -19.33 34.59 30.60
N GLU A 276 -20.55 35.06 30.31
CA GLU A 276 -21.74 34.19 30.28
C GLU A 276 -21.75 33.24 29.08
N LEU A 277 -21.16 33.63 27.94
CA LEU A 277 -20.98 32.74 26.80
C LEU A 277 -20.07 31.57 27.15
N LEU A 278 -19.00 31.78 27.91
CA LEU A 278 -18.16 30.67 28.39
C LEU A 278 -18.95 29.68 29.24
N GLU A 279 -19.83 30.16 30.13
CA GLU A 279 -20.73 29.27 30.90
C GLU A 279 -21.74 28.55 30.01
N ARG A 280 -22.24 29.20 28.95
CA ARG A 280 -23.13 28.57 27.96
C ARG A 280 -22.41 27.52 27.13
N LYS A 281 -21.18 27.77 26.69
CA LYS A 281 -20.35 26.79 25.97
C LYS A 281 -20.19 25.52 26.78
N ARG A 282 -19.79 25.62 28.06
CA ARG A 282 -19.69 24.46 28.97
C ARG A 282 -21.03 23.71 29.10
N TYR A 283 -22.13 24.44 29.20
CA TYR A 283 -23.46 23.82 29.24
C TYR A 283 -23.78 23.03 27.96
N TYR A 284 -23.45 23.54 26.76
CA TYR A 284 -23.66 22.83 25.50
C TYR A 284 -22.84 21.53 25.44
N CYS A 285 -21.57 21.58 25.87
CA CYS A 285 -20.72 20.40 26.00
C CYS A 285 -21.36 19.36 26.94
N SER A 286 -21.88 19.80 28.09
CA SER A 286 -22.58 18.93 29.03
C SER A 286 -23.83 18.30 28.43
N ALA A 287 -24.66 19.08 27.73
CA ALA A 287 -25.90 18.57 27.13
C ALA A 287 -25.63 17.48 26.08
N ILE A 288 -24.60 17.66 25.24
CA ILE A 288 -24.17 16.66 24.26
C ILE A 288 -23.62 15.42 24.99
N LYS A 289 -22.78 15.63 26.01
CA LYS A 289 -22.21 14.54 26.79
C LYS A 289 -23.30 13.72 27.50
N ASP A 290 -24.29 14.38 28.09
CA ASP A 290 -25.42 13.71 28.74
C ASP A 290 -26.25 12.91 27.74
N ALA A 291 -26.41 13.39 26.50
CA ALA A 291 -27.03 12.62 25.43
C ALA A 291 -26.19 11.39 25.04
N LEU A 292 -24.87 11.54 24.92
CA LEU A 292 -23.95 10.43 24.66
C LEU A 292 -23.94 9.41 25.81
N ASN A 293 -24.15 9.82 27.06
CA ASN A 293 -24.20 8.93 28.21
C ASN A 293 -25.48 8.09 28.29
N LYS A 294 -26.52 8.42 27.51
CA LYS A 294 -27.77 7.65 27.45
C LYS A 294 -27.70 6.47 26.49
N ILE A 295 -26.74 6.45 25.56
CA ILE A 295 -26.64 5.39 24.55
C ILE A 295 -25.67 4.29 24.98
N SER A 296 -25.72 3.13 24.29
CA SER A 296 -24.82 2.03 24.61
C SER A 296 -23.33 2.41 24.43
N PRO A 297 -22.39 1.83 25.21
CA PRO A 297 -20.98 2.14 25.08
C PRO A 297 -20.43 1.95 23.67
N SER A 298 -20.88 0.92 22.93
CA SER A 298 -20.45 0.74 21.54
C SER A 298 -20.99 1.83 20.62
N ALA A 299 -22.23 2.29 20.82
CA ALA A 299 -22.80 3.37 20.04
C ALA A 299 -22.10 4.71 20.34
N LEU A 300 -21.73 4.96 21.61
CA LEU A 300 -20.95 6.12 22.04
C LEU A 300 -19.60 6.16 21.33
N VAL A 301 -18.82 5.07 21.40
CA VAL A 301 -17.51 4.98 20.74
C VAL A 301 -17.65 5.23 19.24
N THR A 302 -18.60 4.57 18.57
CA THR A 302 -18.85 4.78 17.13
C THR A 302 -19.25 6.22 16.82
N THR A 303 -20.11 6.84 17.63
CA THR A 303 -20.54 8.24 17.45
C THR A 303 -19.36 9.20 17.58
N MET A 304 -18.52 9.02 18.60
CA MET A 304 -17.31 9.83 18.80
C MET A 304 -16.33 9.65 17.65
N THR A 305 -16.05 8.42 17.23
CA THR A 305 -15.16 8.14 16.09
C THR A 305 -15.66 8.81 14.81
N LEU A 306 -16.94 8.66 14.46
CA LEU A 306 -17.53 9.29 13.27
C LEU A 306 -17.46 10.81 13.33
N THR A 307 -17.72 11.39 14.50
CA THR A 307 -17.73 12.84 14.72
C THR A 307 -16.33 13.43 14.51
N VAL A 308 -15.32 12.84 15.16
CA VAL A 308 -13.94 13.30 15.01
C VAL A 308 -13.41 13.04 13.60
N ASP A 309 -13.69 11.87 13.01
CA ASP A 309 -13.28 11.54 11.64
C ASP A 309 -13.76 12.57 10.62
N ARG A 310 -15.06 12.91 10.68
CA ARG A 310 -15.69 13.88 9.80
C ARG A 310 -15.19 15.30 10.05
N ALA A 311 -15.12 15.73 11.31
CA ALA A 311 -14.65 17.07 11.69
C ALA A 311 -13.21 17.30 11.25
N THR A 312 -12.35 16.30 11.42
CA THR A 312 -10.91 16.42 11.14
C THR A 312 -10.50 15.98 9.73
N SER A 313 -11.43 15.46 8.92
CA SER A 313 -11.12 14.82 7.63
C SER A 313 -10.06 13.71 7.76
N ARG A 314 -10.24 12.78 8.70
CA ARG A 314 -9.26 11.72 9.08
C ARG A 314 -7.95 12.28 9.65
N GLY A 315 -8.04 13.27 10.54
CA GLY A 315 -6.89 13.90 11.18
C GLY A 315 -6.06 14.83 10.28
N LYS A 316 -6.64 15.37 9.21
CA LYS A 316 -5.95 16.27 8.25
C LYS A 316 -6.19 17.75 8.50
N LYS A 317 -7.18 18.10 9.32
CA LYS A 317 -7.56 19.47 9.68
C LYS A 317 -7.96 19.50 11.16
N HIS A 318 -7.79 20.65 11.79
CA HIS A 318 -8.31 20.89 13.14
C HIS A 318 -9.82 20.72 13.20
N ALA A 319 -10.30 20.20 14.33
CA ALA A 319 -11.72 20.11 14.63
C ALA A 319 -12.20 21.43 15.29
N PRO A 320 -13.51 21.73 15.23
CA PRO A 320 -14.12 22.77 16.05
C PRO A 320 -13.86 22.61 17.55
N GLU A 321 -13.77 23.73 18.27
CA GLU A 321 -13.48 23.79 19.73
C GLU A 321 -14.40 22.85 20.54
N LEU A 322 -15.70 22.82 20.19
CA LEU A 322 -16.68 21.94 20.85
C LEU A 322 -16.32 20.46 20.73
N ILE A 323 -15.86 20.01 19.55
CA ILE A 323 -15.50 18.61 19.31
C ILE A 323 -14.19 18.28 20.03
N GLU A 324 -13.26 19.22 20.06
CA GLU A 324 -12.02 19.10 20.82
C GLU A 324 -12.28 18.90 22.32
N GLU A 325 -13.16 19.70 22.92
CA GLU A 325 -13.54 19.56 24.34
C GLU A 325 -14.26 18.23 24.63
N LEU A 326 -15.13 17.78 23.71
CA LEU A 326 -15.79 16.48 23.82
C LEU A 326 -14.80 15.31 23.78
N VAL A 327 -13.77 15.39 22.93
CA VAL A 327 -12.72 14.35 22.87
C VAL A 327 -11.88 14.34 24.14
N ASP A 328 -11.55 15.50 24.71
CA ASP A 328 -10.76 15.58 25.95
C ASP A 328 -11.56 14.99 27.14
N GLY A 329 -12.87 15.27 27.19
CA GLY A 329 -13.79 14.64 28.15
C GLY A 329 -13.89 13.12 27.97
N TYR A 330 -14.06 12.66 26.74
CA TYR A 330 -14.07 11.24 26.39
C TYR A 330 -12.76 10.54 26.77
N SER A 331 -11.62 11.15 26.47
CA SER A 331 -10.29 10.63 26.78
C SER A 331 -10.12 10.37 28.28
N SER A 332 -10.59 11.31 29.10
CA SER A 332 -10.56 11.18 30.57
C SER A 332 -11.38 9.99 31.08
N GLU A 333 -12.55 9.75 30.49
CA GLU A 333 -13.44 8.64 30.88
C GLU A 333 -12.96 7.29 30.36
N ALA A 334 -12.42 7.25 29.14
CA ALA A 334 -11.86 6.05 28.54
C ALA A 334 -10.54 5.61 29.17
N TYR A 335 -9.86 6.50 29.91
CA TYR A 335 -8.50 6.27 30.43
C TYR A 335 -8.36 4.96 31.20
N ALA A 336 -9.25 4.68 32.17
CA ALA A 336 -9.16 3.50 33.01
C ALA A 336 -9.26 2.19 32.18
N PHE A 337 -10.16 2.16 31.21
CA PHE A 337 -10.31 1.04 30.28
C PHE A 337 -9.07 0.86 29.40
N LEU A 338 -8.59 1.96 28.78
CA LEU A 338 -7.43 1.93 27.90
C LEU A 338 -6.16 1.48 28.64
N GLN A 339 -5.99 1.89 29.90
CA GLN A 339 -4.86 1.44 30.73
C GLN A 339 -4.93 -0.05 31.06
N MET A 340 -6.12 -0.56 31.41
CA MET A 340 -6.32 -1.98 31.69
C MET A 340 -6.04 -2.83 30.44
N GLU A 341 -6.59 -2.45 29.29
CA GLU A 341 -6.38 -3.17 28.04
C GLU A 341 -4.92 -3.07 27.56
N ALA A 342 -4.24 -1.93 27.77
CA ALA A 342 -2.80 -1.82 27.51
C ALA A 342 -1.96 -2.79 28.37
N GLN A 343 -2.33 -2.99 29.64
CA GLN A 343 -1.69 -4.00 30.49
C GLN A 343 -1.98 -5.42 30.01
N ASN A 344 -3.19 -5.70 29.53
CA ASN A 344 -3.54 -7.00 28.94
C ASN A 344 -2.70 -7.27 27.69
N ILE A 345 -2.52 -6.28 26.83
CA ILE A 345 -1.63 -6.35 25.65
C ILE A 345 -0.19 -6.69 26.08
N LYS A 346 0.36 -5.98 27.09
CA LYS A 346 1.72 -6.24 27.59
C LYS A 346 1.88 -7.68 28.12
N LYS A 347 0.92 -8.17 28.91
CA LYS A 347 0.93 -9.55 29.42
C LYS A 347 0.88 -10.58 28.29
N LEU A 348 0.07 -10.34 27.25
CA LEU A 348 0.00 -11.21 26.08
C LEU A 348 1.30 -11.19 25.29
N ILE A 349 1.93 -10.03 25.11
CA ILE A 349 3.25 -9.90 24.49
C ILE A 349 4.27 -10.76 25.25
N ASP A 350 4.33 -10.67 26.59
CA ASP A 350 5.26 -11.46 27.40
C ASP A 350 4.98 -12.97 27.31
N ALA A 351 3.71 -13.37 27.30
CA ALA A 351 3.30 -14.76 27.12
C ALA A 351 3.71 -15.31 25.74
N ILE A 352 3.55 -14.52 24.68
CA ILE A 352 3.96 -14.89 23.32
C ILE A 352 5.48 -15.09 23.27
N LYS A 353 6.26 -14.17 23.87
CA LYS A 353 7.72 -14.30 23.95
C LYS A 353 8.15 -15.59 24.66
N ALA A 354 7.51 -15.91 25.78
CA ALA A 354 7.79 -17.15 26.53
C ALA A 354 7.47 -18.41 25.70
N ALA A 355 6.36 -18.38 24.96
CA ALA A 355 5.92 -19.49 24.11
C ALA A 355 6.69 -19.62 22.79
N ALA A 356 7.41 -18.58 22.35
CA ALA A 356 8.05 -18.52 21.03
C ALA A 356 9.09 -19.63 20.79
N SER A 357 9.78 -20.08 21.84
CA SER A 357 10.70 -21.23 21.77
C SER A 357 10.00 -22.56 21.41
N SER A 358 8.69 -22.67 21.67
CA SER A 358 7.87 -23.84 21.36
C SER A 358 7.24 -23.78 19.95
N GLY A 359 7.58 -22.76 19.17
CA GLY A 359 7.21 -22.65 17.76
C GLY A 359 5.83 -22.04 17.50
N GLU A 360 5.40 -22.14 16.25
CA GLU A 360 4.20 -21.47 15.74
C GLU A 360 2.90 -21.97 16.39
N VAL A 361 2.77 -23.27 16.61
CA VAL A 361 1.56 -23.88 17.19
C VAL A 361 1.28 -23.37 18.60
N ALA A 362 2.32 -23.15 19.41
CA ALA A 362 2.19 -22.64 20.78
C ALA A 362 1.88 -21.14 20.81
N THR A 363 2.36 -20.38 19.83
CA THR A 363 2.22 -18.91 19.78
C THR A 363 0.93 -18.44 19.11
N ALA A 364 0.42 -19.17 18.12
CA ALA A 364 -0.77 -18.81 17.35
C ALA A 364 -2.01 -18.40 18.20
N PRO A 365 -2.46 -19.18 19.21
CA PRO A 365 -3.64 -18.79 19.99
C PRO A 365 -3.41 -17.52 20.83
N LEU A 366 -2.17 -17.28 21.28
CA LEU A 366 -1.82 -16.07 22.03
C LEU A 366 -1.77 -14.85 21.12
N VAL A 367 -1.30 -15.01 19.87
CA VAL A 367 -1.34 -13.95 18.84
C VAL A 367 -2.78 -13.59 18.49
N GLU A 368 -3.67 -14.56 18.36
CA GLU A 368 -5.11 -14.32 18.14
C GLU A 368 -5.75 -13.52 19.29
N GLN A 369 -5.41 -13.86 20.53
CA GLN A 369 -5.87 -13.10 21.69
C GLN A 369 -5.29 -11.67 21.69
N LEU A 370 -3.99 -11.51 21.37
CA LEU A 370 -3.35 -10.20 21.26
C LEU A 370 -4.04 -9.34 20.21
N GLU A 371 -4.36 -9.88 19.04
CA GLU A 371 -5.10 -9.17 17.99
C GLU A 371 -6.46 -8.70 18.48
N SER A 372 -7.22 -9.55 19.17
CA SER A 372 -8.54 -9.21 19.68
C SER A 372 -8.46 -8.07 20.70
N VAL A 373 -7.54 -8.16 21.66
CA VAL A 373 -7.37 -7.13 22.70
C VAL A 373 -6.85 -5.82 22.10
N ALA A 374 -5.89 -5.88 21.17
CA ALA A 374 -5.35 -4.71 20.51
C ALA A 374 -6.41 -3.98 19.66
N ARG A 375 -7.26 -4.71 18.93
CA ARG A 375 -8.38 -4.13 18.17
C ARG A 375 -9.44 -3.50 19.07
N ASN A 376 -9.71 -4.12 20.22
CA ASN A 376 -10.65 -3.58 21.19
C ASN A 376 -10.13 -2.28 21.82
N TRP A 377 -8.83 -2.25 22.17
CA TRP A 377 -8.14 -1.05 22.64
C TRP A 377 -8.21 0.06 21.58
N ASP A 378 -7.83 -0.25 20.34
CA ASP A 378 -7.80 0.70 19.23
C ASP A 378 -9.18 1.27 18.92
N LYS A 379 -10.23 0.43 18.90
CA LYS A 379 -11.61 0.89 18.70
C LYS A 379 -12.01 2.03 19.66
N VAL A 380 -11.62 1.92 20.93
CA VAL A 380 -11.90 2.94 21.95
C VAL A 380 -10.93 4.12 21.87
N ALA A 381 -9.68 3.90 21.47
CA ALA A 381 -8.67 4.95 21.30
C ALA A 381 -8.85 5.78 20.01
N GLN A 382 -9.54 5.25 18.99
CA GLN A 382 -9.66 5.85 17.66
C GLN A 382 -10.04 7.35 17.64
N PRO A 383 -11.07 7.83 18.36
CA PRO A 383 -11.39 9.27 18.35
C PRO A 383 -10.25 10.12 18.95
N ILE A 384 -9.50 9.57 19.91
CA ILE A 384 -8.35 10.25 20.53
C ILE A 384 -7.17 10.27 19.55
N GLN A 385 -6.87 9.16 18.87
CA GLN A 385 -5.83 9.09 17.83
C GLN A 385 -6.09 10.07 16.68
N LEU A 386 -7.33 10.15 16.21
CA LEU A 386 -7.72 11.07 15.13
C LEU A 386 -7.60 12.54 15.56
N SER A 387 -8.01 12.86 16.78
CA SER A 387 -7.86 14.22 17.34
C SER A 387 -6.40 14.60 17.55
N ALA A 388 -5.58 13.71 18.11
CA ALA A 388 -4.15 13.92 18.29
C ALA A 388 -3.44 14.20 16.95
N LYS A 389 -3.73 13.38 15.94
CA LYS A 389 -3.23 13.59 14.56
C LYS A 389 -3.66 14.93 13.98
N ALA A 390 -4.93 15.31 14.15
CA ALA A 390 -5.45 16.60 13.70
C ALA A 390 -4.74 17.79 14.35
N ARG A 391 -4.37 17.66 15.63
CA ARG A 391 -3.63 18.65 16.41
C ARG A 391 -2.12 18.63 16.16
N GLY A 392 -1.62 17.65 15.40
CA GLY A 392 -0.19 17.47 15.13
C GLY A 392 0.62 17.03 16.36
N ILE A 393 -0.02 16.32 17.30
CA ILE A 393 0.61 15.77 18.51
C ILE A 393 0.52 14.24 18.51
N ASP A 394 1.47 13.60 19.18
CA ASP A 394 1.44 12.14 19.34
C ASP A 394 0.56 11.71 20.52
N HIS A 395 -0.20 10.64 20.32
CA HIS A 395 -0.90 9.97 21.41
C HIS A 395 0.05 8.94 22.06
N GLY A 396 0.71 9.34 23.14
CA GLY A 396 1.72 8.53 23.85
C GLY A 396 1.35 7.06 24.10
N PRO A 397 0.14 6.74 24.63
CA PRO A 397 -0.31 5.36 24.80
C PRO A 397 -0.37 4.55 23.49
N SER A 398 -0.83 5.14 22.39
CA SER A 398 -0.83 4.48 21.07
C SER A 398 0.59 4.18 20.63
N THR A 399 1.50 5.16 20.76
CA THR A 399 2.91 5.00 20.42
C THR A 399 3.56 3.87 21.21
N GLU A 400 3.34 3.80 22.53
CA GLU A 400 3.90 2.75 23.38
C GLU A 400 3.46 1.35 22.95
N ILE A 401 2.16 1.15 22.67
CA ILE A 401 1.63 -0.14 22.23
C ILE A 401 2.17 -0.50 20.83
N ALA A 402 2.18 0.46 19.90
CA ALA A 402 2.65 0.25 18.53
C ALA A 402 4.11 -0.24 18.52
N PHE A 403 4.99 0.43 19.27
CA PHE A 403 6.39 0.03 19.41
C PHE A 403 6.55 -1.29 20.17
N SER A 404 5.72 -1.57 21.17
CA SER A 404 5.75 -2.86 21.91
C SER A 404 5.41 -4.04 20.99
N ILE A 405 4.39 -3.92 20.16
CA ILE A 405 4.02 -4.94 19.16
C ILE A 405 5.13 -5.07 18.11
N ARG A 406 5.72 -3.97 17.66
CA ARG A 406 6.85 -4.00 16.71
C ARG A 406 8.07 -4.72 17.30
N SER A 407 8.41 -4.44 18.56
CA SER A 407 9.48 -5.14 19.26
C SER A 407 9.22 -6.64 19.37
N LEU A 408 7.96 -7.04 19.60
CA LEU A 408 7.57 -8.45 19.56
C LEU A 408 7.78 -9.08 18.18
N VAL A 409 7.35 -8.42 17.10
CA VAL A 409 7.57 -8.88 15.71
C VAL A 409 9.05 -9.14 15.45
N ILE A 410 9.91 -8.16 15.79
CA ILE A 410 11.36 -8.27 15.58
C ILE A 410 11.90 -9.47 16.35
N GLU A 411 11.48 -9.67 17.59
CA GLU A 411 11.91 -10.80 18.43
C GLU A 411 11.46 -12.16 17.88
N LEU A 412 10.19 -12.28 17.47
CA LEU A 412 9.63 -13.50 16.89
C LEU A 412 10.36 -13.91 15.60
N PHE A 413 10.64 -12.93 14.75
CA PHE A 413 11.35 -13.21 13.51
C PHE A 413 12.84 -13.51 13.77
N SER A 414 13.55 -12.60 14.45
CA SER A 414 15.02 -12.70 14.57
C SER A 414 15.50 -13.86 15.44
N LYS A 415 14.78 -14.21 16.52
CA LYS A 415 15.22 -15.27 17.46
C LYS A 415 14.58 -16.63 17.18
N HIS A 416 13.38 -16.65 16.62
CA HIS A 416 12.57 -17.88 16.53
C HIS A 416 12.16 -18.24 15.10
N ASP A 417 12.50 -17.42 14.12
CA ASP A 417 12.14 -17.60 12.71
C ASP A 417 10.62 -17.77 12.45
N LEU A 418 9.81 -17.16 13.32
CA LEU A 418 8.34 -17.24 13.26
C LEU A 418 7.79 -16.22 12.26
N LEU A 419 8.07 -16.44 10.98
CA LEU A 419 7.73 -15.53 9.88
C LEU A 419 6.22 -15.26 9.77
N ALA A 420 5.38 -16.29 9.83
CA ALA A 420 3.93 -16.15 9.68
C ALA A 420 3.32 -15.25 10.78
N GLN A 421 3.70 -15.49 12.05
CA GLN A 421 3.26 -14.66 13.17
C GLN A 421 3.79 -13.23 13.09
N SER A 422 5.02 -13.06 12.62
CA SER A 422 5.64 -11.75 12.41
C SER A 422 4.91 -10.94 11.34
N GLN A 423 4.60 -11.54 10.19
CA GLN A 423 3.81 -10.87 9.13
C GLN A 423 2.40 -10.49 9.61
N ARG A 424 1.75 -11.41 10.32
CA ARG A 424 0.41 -11.21 10.89
C ARG A 424 0.37 -10.01 11.84
N LEU A 425 1.30 -9.96 12.80
CA LEU A 425 1.41 -8.84 13.75
C LEU A 425 1.87 -7.54 13.09
N THR A 426 2.75 -7.57 12.10
CA THR A 426 3.12 -6.35 11.34
C THR A 426 1.91 -5.76 10.59
N LYS A 427 1.08 -6.62 9.99
CA LYS A 427 -0.16 -6.18 9.34
C LYS A 427 -1.13 -5.56 10.33
N LEU A 428 -1.33 -6.19 11.48
CA LEU A 428 -2.12 -5.63 12.58
C LEU A 428 -1.60 -4.25 12.98
N ASN A 429 -0.30 -4.13 13.23
CA ASN A 429 0.32 -2.91 13.72
C ASN A 429 0.20 -1.75 12.71
N LYS A 430 0.29 -2.05 11.40
CA LYS A 430 0.03 -1.09 10.32
C LYS A 430 -1.43 -0.64 10.26
N GLU A 431 -2.36 -1.52 10.59
CA GLU A 431 -3.80 -1.23 10.57
C GLU A 431 -4.22 -0.35 11.74
N LEU A 432 -3.81 -0.68 12.96
CA LEU A 432 -4.25 0.01 14.19
C LEU A 432 -3.59 1.37 14.44
N PHE A 433 -2.41 1.62 13.85
CA PHE A 433 -1.63 2.81 14.18
C PHE A 433 -1.29 3.67 12.96
N ALA A 434 -2.17 3.69 11.95
CA ALA A 434 -2.02 4.49 10.72
C ALA A 434 -2.10 6.01 10.96
N GLU A 435 -2.50 6.41 12.17
CA GLU A 435 -2.59 7.78 12.63
C GLU A 435 -1.25 8.32 13.13
N LEU A 436 -0.29 7.44 13.45
CA LEU A 436 1.04 7.79 13.95
C LEU A 436 2.01 7.98 12.77
N PRO A 437 2.42 9.21 12.42
CA PRO A 437 3.16 9.48 11.19
C PRO A 437 4.53 8.78 11.15
N GLU A 438 5.35 8.96 12.18
CA GLU A 438 6.71 8.39 12.25
C GLU A 438 6.68 6.87 12.28
N PHE A 439 5.70 6.29 12.96
CA PHE A 439 5.56 4.85 13.11
C PHE A 439 5.10 4.16 11.82
N THR A 440 4.24 4.82 11.03
CA THR A 440 3.67 4.26 9.78
C THR A 440 4.75 3.96 8.74
N ASP A 441 5.82 4.75 8.70
CA ASP A 441 6.93 4.54 7.77
C ASP A 441 7.77 3.32 8.16
N LEU A 442 8.08 3.19 9.45
CA LEU A 442 8.82 2.04 9.99
C LEU A 442 8.09 0.72 9.76
N VAL A 443 6.80 0.64 10.12
CA VAL A 443 6.03 -0.60 9.99
C VAL A 443 5.80 -0.99 8.52
N ARG A 444 5.82 -0.02 7.61
CA ARG A 444 5.74 -0.26 6.17
C ARG A 444 7.03 -0.88 5.64
N GLU A 445 8.20 -0.42 6.08
CA GLU A 445 9.49 -1.03 5.75
C GLU A 445 9.60 -2.45 6.33
N ASP A 446 9.16 -2.66 7.57
CA ASP A 446 9.10 -3.99 8.19
C ASP A 446 8.21 -4.94 7.37
N ALA A 447 7.05 -4.47 6.90
CA ALA A 447 6.14 -5.26 6.09
C ALA A 447 6.75 -5.67 4.74
N ILE A 448 7.43 -4.75 4.05
CA ILE A 448 8.13 -5.03 2.80
C ILE A 448 9.23 -6.07 3.03
N THR A 449 10.05 -5.87 4.07
CA THR A 449 11.14 -6.78 4.43
C THR A 449 10.66 -8.20 4.66
N LEU A 450 9.58 -8.37 5.44
CA LEU A 450 9.03 -9.69 5.73
C LEU A 450 8.39 -10.34 4.49
N GLU A 451 7.79 -9.55 3.60
CA GLU A 451 7.24 -10.06 2.34
C GLU A 451 8.33 -10.53 1.39
N ASP A 452 9.42 -9.76 1.24
CA ASP A 452 10.58 -10.14 0.43
C ASP A 452 11.19 -11.45 0.94
N ILE A 453 11.32 -11.61 2.26
CA ILE A 453 11.82 -12.85 2.88
C ILE A 453 10.88 -14.03 2.64
N SER A 454 9.56 -13.81 2.75
CA SER A 454 8.54 -14.80 2.44
C SER A 454 8.63 -15.25 0.97
N GLN A 455 8.79 -14.31 0.04
CA GLN A 455 8.94 -14.62 -1.37
C GLN A 455 10.25 -15.36 -1.66
N ASP A 456 11.38 -14.89 -1.12
CA ASP A 456 12.68 -15.56 -1.28
C ASP A 456 12.62 -17.02 -0.76
N ARG A 457 11.88 -17.30 0.33
CA ARG A 457 11.66 -18.68 0.83
C ARG A 457 10.81 -19.54 -0.09
N LYS A 458 9.77 -18.98 -0.70
CA LYS A 458 8.92 -19.69 -1.67
C LYS A 458 9.74 -20.02 -2.92
N ASP A 459 10.43 -19.02 -3.44
CA ASP A 459 11.30 -19.14 -4.60
C ASP A 459 12.38 -20.21 -4.37
N ALA A 460 13.05 -20.19 -3.22
CA ALA A 460 14.07 -21.17 -2.87
C ALA A 460 13.54 -22.61 -2.87
N LYS A 461 12.31 -22.84 -2.36
CA LYS A 461 11.68 -24.17 -2.39
C LYS A 461 11.34 -24.64 -3.80
N ILE A 462 10.91 -23.72 -4.67
CA ILE A 462 10.57 -24.04 -6.06
C ILE A 462 11.83 -24.32 -6.88
N VAL A 463 12.91 -23.56 -6.64
CA VAL A 463 14.17 -23.66 -7.38
C VAL A 463 15.09 -24.76 -6.84
N SER A 464 14.89 -25.26 -5.60
CA SER A 464 15.78 -26.27 -4.98
C SER A 464 16.06 -27.50 -5.85
N PRO A 465 15.09 -28.09 -6.58
CA PRO A 465 15.36 -29.26 -7.43
C PRO A 465 16.30 -28.94 -8.60
N ILE A 466 16.26 -27.70 -9.10
CA ILE A 466 17.16 -27.21 -10.16
C ILE A 466 18.58 -27.08 -9.61
N MET A 467 18.71 -26.54 -8.39
CA MET A 467 20.01 -26.41 -7.73
C MET A 467 20.63 -27.79 -7.46
N GLU A 468 19.85 -28.73 -6.95
CA GLU A 468 20.28 -30.12 -6.72
C GLU A 468 20.71 -30.81 -8.03
N LEU A 469 19.96 -30.61 -9.12
CA LEU A 469 20.33 -31.12 -10.44
C LEU A 469 21.68 -30.54 -10.90
N CYS A 470 21.86 -29.22 -10.79
CA CYS A 470 23.09 -28.52 -11.14
C CYS A 470 24.29 -29.04 -10.34
N GLU A 471 24.15 -29.21 -9.02
CA GLU A 471 25.18 -29.79 -8.16
C GLU A 471 25.53 -31.23 -8.56
N SER A 472 24.50 -32.05 -8.88
CA SER A 472 24.71 -33.44 -9.30
C SER A 472 25.48 -33.53 -10.62
N VAL A 473 25.24 -32.62 -11.56
CA VAL A 473 25.97 -32.52 -12.83
C VAL A 473 27.43 -32.17 -12.55
N LEU A 474 27.69 -31.16 -11.72
CA LEU A 474 29.05 -30.75 -11.36
C LEU A 474 29.86 -31.90 -10.73
N ASP A 475 29.26 -32.71 -9.87
CA ASP A 475 29.93 -33.89 -9.29
C ASP A 475 30.23 -34.97 -10.35
N ARG A 476 29.28 -35.26 -11.25
CA ARG A 476 29.48 -36.25 -12.33
C ARG A 476 30.59 -35.86 -13.30
N ILE A 477 30.62 -34.61 -13.74
CA ILE A 477 31.66 -34.13 -14.68
C ILE A 477 33.05 -34.09 -14.03
N LYS A 478 33.12 -33.83 -12.72
CA LYS A 478 34.37 -33.88 -11.96
C LYS A 478 34.94 -35.30 -11.90
N LYS A 479 34.07 -36.31 -11.73
CA LYS A 479 34.47 -37.74 -11.71
C LYS A 479 34.84 -38.26 -13.09
N ASN A 480 34.14 -37.81 -14.13
CA ASN A 480 34.42 -38.23 -15.50
C ASN A 480 34.31 -37.03 -16.47
N PRO A 481 35.43 -36.35 -16.76
CA PRO A 481 35.44 -35.18 -17.64
C PRO A 481 34.90 -35.43 -19.06
N ARG A 482 34.96 -36.68 -19.55
CA ARG A 482 34.56 -37.01 -20.93
C ARG A 482 33.04 -37.01 -21.15
N ILE A 483 32.24 -37.15 -20.09
CA ILE A 483 30.76 -37.08 -20.17
C ILE A 483 30.22 -35.66 -20.03
N ALA A 484 31.09 -34.67 -19.81
CA ALA A 484 30.66 -33.30 -19.52
C ALA A 484 29.83 -32.67 -20.65
N LEU A 485 30.11 -33.00 -21.92
CA LEU A 485 29.29 -32.54 -23.04
C LEU A 485 27.86 -33.10 -22.97
N SER A 486 27.71 -34.41 -22.75
CA SER A 486 26.37 -35.03 -22.69
C SER A 486 25.56 -34.57 -21.49
N GLU A 487 26.22 -34.32 -20.36
CA GLU A 487 25.56 -33.77 -19.17
C GLU A 487 25.12 -32.32 -19.41
N GLY A 488 25.97 -31.49 -20.01
CA GLY A 488 25.63 -30.11 -20.37
C GLY A 488 24.49 -30.01 -21.39
N THR A 489 24.48 -30.88 -22.41
CA THR A 489 23.38 -30.91 -23.40
C THR A 489 22.09 -31.46 -22.80
N ALA A 490 22.17 -32.45 -21.91
CA ALA A 490 21.00 -32.93 -21.17
C ALA A 490 20.41 -31.84 -20.26
N LEU A 491 21.27 -31.09 -19.55
CA LEU A 491 20.85 -29.95 -18.74
C LEU A 491 20.18 -28.87 -19.60
N LEU A 492 20.77 -28.50 -20.74
CA LEU A 492 20.15 -27.58 -21.71
C LEU A 492 18.80 -28.08 -22.22
N GLY A 493 18.68 -29.36 -22.55
CA GLY A 493 17.43 -29.98 -22.96
C GLY A 493 16.37 -30.05 -21.85
N ALA A 494 16.81 -30.02 -20.59
CA ALA A 494 15.92 -29.92 -19.43
C ALA A 494 15.43 -28.49 -19.20
N VAL A 495 16.15 -27.44 -19.59
CA VAL A 495 15.76 -26.02 -19.35
C VAL A 495 14.35 -25.69 -19.85
N PRO A 496 13.94 -26.02 -21.10
CA PRO A 496 12.56 -25.79 -21.56
C PRO A 496 11.53 -26.63 -20.80
N ARG A 497 11.90 -27.84 -20.35
CA ARG A 497 11.02 -28.73 -19.59
C ARG A 497 10.85 -28.29 -18.14
N LEU A 498 11.85 -27.60 -17.58
CA LEU A 498 11.79 -26.94 -16.28
C LEU A 498 10.89 -25.70 -16.31
N ASN A 499 10.59 -25.18 -17.50
CA ASN A 499 9.66 -24.08 -17.77
C ASN A 499 9.72 -22.99 -16.69
N LEU A 500 10.92 -22.47 -16.43
CA LEU A 500 11.20 -21.44 -15.42
C LEU A 500 10.26 -20.23 -15.54
N SER A 501 9.90 -19.86 -16.77
CA SER A 501 8.93 -18.80 -17.09
C SER A 501 7.48 -19.10 -16.69
N SER A 502 7.14 -20.35 -16.39
CA SER A 502 5.82 -20.77 -15.88
C SER A 502 5.82 -21.06 -14.39
N LEU A 503 6.99 -21.08 -13.75
CA LEU A 503 7.09 -21.22 -12.31
C LEU A 503 6.66 -19.89 -11.68
N ASP A 504 5.86 -19.97 -10.62
CA ASP A 504 5.45 -18.82 -9.81
C ASP A 504 6.62 -18.38 -8.92
N ILE A 505 7.67 -17.84 -9.55
CA ILE A 505 8.90 -17.37 -8.90
C ILE A 505 9.18 -15.91 -9.25
N SER A 506 9.88 -15.20 -8.36
CA SER A 506 10.23 -13.81 -8.64
C SER A 506 11.20 -13.66 -9.81
N PRO A 507 11.24 -12.50 -10.51
CA PRO A 507 12.22 -12.23 -11.56
C PRO A 507 13.67 -12.38 -11.08
N LYS A 508 13.94 -12.05 -9.81
CA LYS A 508 15.24 -12.22 -9.16
C LYS A 508 15.61 -13.71 -9.04
N ALA A 509 14.67 -14.56 -8.63
CA ALA A 509 14.89 -16.00 -8.53
C ALA A 509 15.06 -16.67 -9.90
N ASP A 510 14.27 -16.27 -10.91
CA ASP A 510 14.42 -16.75 -12.29
C ASP A 510 15.81 -16.39 -12.86
N ALA A 511 16.25 -15.14 -12.69
CA ALA A 511 17.59 -14.70 -13.07
C ALA A 511 18.68 -15.53 -12.39
N ASN A 512 18.61 -15.69 -11.06
CA ASN A 512 19.58 -16.48 -10.29
C ASN A 512 19.62 -17.96 -10.70
N ALA A 513 18.46 -18.57 -10.99
CA ALA A 513 18.39 -19.95 -11.45
C ALA A 513 19.03 -20.11 -12.84
N LYS A 514 18.74 -19.19 -13.77
CA LYS A 514 19.36 -19.15 -15.10
C LYS A 514 20.86 -18.93 -15.04
N ASP A 515 21.33 -18.03 -14.19
CA ASP A 515 22.76 -17.79 -13.98
C ASP A 515 23.46 -19.02 -13.40
N THR A 516 22.81 -19.75 -12.50
CA THR A 516 23.34 -21.02 -11.96
C THR A 516 23.47 -22.07 -13.05
N ILE A 517 22.43 -22.26 -13.88
CA ILE A 517 22.47 -23.18 -15.01
C ILE A 517 23.57 -22.77 -16.00
N ALA A 518 23.63 -21.48 -16.36
CA ALA A 518 24.64 -20.94 -17.26
C ALA A 518 26.06 -21.22 -16.73
N PHE A 519 26.30 -21.04 -15.44
CA PHE A 519 27.57 -21.38 -14.80
C PHE A 519 27.90 -22.89 -14.92
N VAL A 520 26.96 -23.79 -14.68
CA VAL A 520 27.19 -25.24 -14.83
C VAL A 520 27.50 -25.61 -16.28
N LEU A 521 26.84 -24.97 -17.25
CA LEU A 521 27.14 -25.18 -18.68
C LEU A 521 28.55 -24.72 -19.04
N VAL A 522 29.04 -23.62 -18.47
CA VAL A 522 30.45 -23.20 -18.62
C VAL A 522 31.38 -24.28 -18.08
N GLN A 523 31.10 -24.82 -16.89
CA GLN A 523 31.93 -25.88 -16.31
C GLN A 523 31.92 -27.14 -17.17
N CYS A 524 30.77 -27.51 -17.74
CA CYS A 524 30.67 -28.63 -18.68
C CYS A 524 31.53 -28.40 -19.94
N ALA A 525 31.43 -27.22 -20.55
CA ALA A 525 32.18 -26.85 -21.75
C ALA A 525 33.70 -26.86 -21.51
N VAL A 526 34.15 -26.23 -20.42
CA VAL A 526 35.58 -26.14 -20.07
C VAL A 526 36.14 -27.52 -19.73
N THR A 527 35.42 -28.30 -18.92
CA THR A 527 35.85 -29.65 -18.50
C THR A 527 35.94 -30.60 -19.70
N TYR A 528 34.95 -30.58 -20.58
CA TYR A 528 34.96 -31.39 -21.80
C TYR A 528 36.10 -30.99 -22.74
N GLY A 529 36.20 -29.68 -23.06
CA GLY A 529 37.21 -29.14 -23.95
C GLY A 529 38.62 -29.50 -23.49
N ASN A 530 38.92 -29.33 -22.21
CA ASN A 530 40.22 -29.66 -21.63
C ASN A 530 40.53 -31.17 -21.68
N ALA A 531 39.52 -32.03 -21.55
CA ALA A 531 39.71 -33.49 -21.52
C ALA A 531 39.81 -34.13 -22.90
N THR A 532 39.26 -33.51 -23.95
CA THR A 532 39.15 -34.13 -25.27
C THR A 532 39.73 -33.30 -26.42
N SER A 533 40.10 -32.04 -26.20
CA SER A 533 40.47 -31.07 -27.24
C SER A 533 39.40 -30.88 -28.33
N LYS A 534 38.14 -31.22 -28.05
CA LYS A 534 37.01 -31.08 -28.99
C LYS A 534 36.26 -29.78 -28.71
N TRP A 535 36.78 -28.70 -29.28
CA TRP A 535 36.36 -27.34 -28.95
C TRP A 535 35.01 -26.94 -29.53
N GLU A 536 34.58 -27.50 -30.68
CA GLU A 536 33.34 -27.07 -31.34
C GLU A 536 32.10 -27.27 -30.47
N ALA A 537 31.94 -28.46 -29.89
CA ALA A 537 30.83 -28.74 -29.00
C ALA A 537 30.88 -27.92 -27.70
N SER A 538 32.08 -27.47 -27.30
CA SER A 538 32.24 -26.58 -26.14
C SER A 538 31.80 -25.15 -26.47
N ILE A 539 32.00 -24.68 -27.71
CA ILE A 539 31.50 -23.37 -28.18
C ILE A 539 29.98 -23.33 -28.11
N GLU A 540 29.30 -24.38 -28.59
CA GLU A 540 27.83 -24.45 -28.57
C GLU A 540 27.27 -24.36 -27.14
N LEU A 541 27.88 -25.06 -26.18
CA LEU A 541 27.49 -24.95 -24.76
C LEU A 541 27.71 -23.54 -24.20
N LEU A 542 28.84 -22.90 -24.52
CA LEU A 542 29.15 -21.55 -24.06
C LEU A 542 28.23 -20.48 -24.68
N GLU A 543 27.88 -20.61 -25.95
CA GLU A 543 26.94 -19.70 -26.62
C GLU A 543 25.53 -19.82 -26.03
N ASN A 544 25.08 -21.02 -25.70
CA ASN A 544 23.80 -21.21 -25.02
C ASN A 544 23.84 -20.74 -23.57
N SER A 545 24.95 -20.93 -22.86
CA SER A 545 25.17 -20.35 -21.53
C SER A 545 25.07 -18.82 -21.55
N LEU A 546 25.66 -18.15 -22.56
CA LEU A 546 25.60 -16.69 -22.70
C LEU A 546 24.18 -16.14 -22.92
N LYS A 547 23.30 -16.92 -23.56
CA LYS A 547 21.88 -16.56 -23.75
C LYS A 547 21.09 -16.63 -22.44
N LEU A 548 21.50 -17.47 -21.51
CA LEU A 548 20.84 -17.67 -20.22
C LEU A 548 21.34 -16.68 -19.16
N ALA A 549 22.65 -16.36 -19.18
CA ALA A 549 23.26 -15.55 -18.14
C ALA A 549 22.74 -14.10 -18.12
N SER A 550 22.29 -13.65 -16.96
CA SER A 550 21.95 -12.26 -16.65
C SER A 550 23.06 -11.53 -15.91
N ASP A 551 23.86 -12.23 -15.10
CA ASP A 551 24.95 -11.62 -14.33
C ASP A 551 26.08 -11.12 -15.24
N ASN A 552 26.47 -9.85 -15.04
CA ASN A 552 27.49 -9.20 -15.89
C ASN A 552 28.86 -9.87 -15.74
N GLY A 553 29.23 -10.28 -14.53
CA GLY A 553 30.51 -10.96 -14.28
C GLY A 553 30.56 -12.32 -14.97
N LEU A 554 29.48 -13.09 -14.89
CA LEU A 554 29.33 -14.38 -15.54
C LEU A 554 29.36 -14.24 -17.08
N ARG A 555 28.62 -13.27 -17.63
CA ARG A 555 28.61 -12.99 -19.08
C ARG A 555 30.00 -12.62 -19.60
N GLN A 556 30.76 -11.82 -18.85
CA GLN A 556 32.14 -11.51 -19.18
C GLN A 556 33.00 -12.78 -19.20
N ARG A 557 32.94 -13.60 -18.14
CA ARG A 557 33.69 -14.85 -18.05
C ARG A 557 33.33 -15.84 -19.17
N ILE A 558 32.06 -15.93 -19.56
CA ILE A 558 31.62 -16.74 -20.71
C ILE A 558 32.23 -16.22 -22.00
N SER A 559 32.26 -14.90 -22.20
CA SER A 559 32.82 -14.25 -23.40
C SER A 559 34.33 -14.45 -23.51
N GLU A 560 35.06 -14.38 -22.40
CA GLU A 560 36.49 -14.70 -22.32
C GLU A 560 36.74 -16.17 -22.67
N ASN A 561 35.97 -17.10 -22.09
CA ASN A 561 36.06 -18.52 -22.44
C ASN A 561 35.74 -18.78 -23.92
N LEU A 562 34.73 -18.12 -24.49
CA LEU A 562 34.41 -18.23 -25.92
C LEU A 562 35.59 -17.80 -26.79
N THR A 563 36.27 -16.72 -26.42
CA THR A 563 37.45 -16.23 -27.14
C THR A 563 38.57 -17.26 -27.12
N ILE A 564 38.87 -17.83 -25.94
CA ILE A 564 39.89 -18.86 -25.77
C ILE A 564 39.55 -20.13 -26.56
N VAL A 565 38.30 -20.63 -26.42
CA VAL A 565 37.88 -21.87 -27.07
C VAL A 565 37.82 -21.72 -28.59
N ARG A 566 37.43 -20.56 -29.12
CA ARG A 566 37.46 -20.27 -30.57
C ARG A 566 38.90 -20.24 -31.10
N ALA A 567 39.82 -19.60 -30.38
CA ALA A 567 41.25 -19.63 -30.74
C ALA A 567 41.82 -21.06 -30.71
N ASN A 568 41.44 -21.86 -29.70
CA ASN A 568 41.85 -23.26 -29.61
C ASN A 568 41.27 -24.09 -30.76
N LYS A 569 40.01 -23.90 -31.16
CA LYS A 569 39.44 -24.55 -32.35
C LYS A 569 40.21 -24.17 -33.61
N GLU A 570 40.56 -22.90 -33.77
CA GLU A 570 41.30 -22.41 -34.93
C GLU A 570 42.72 -22.97 -35.00
N SER A 571 43.45 -23.09 -33.87
CA SER A 571 44.82 -23.63 -33.84
C SER A 571 44.88 -25.15 -33.83
N LEU A 572 43.99 -25.82 -33.08
CA LEU A 572 44.05 -27.27 -32.84
C LEU A 572 43.06 -28.08 -33.69
N GLY A 573 41.93 -27.52 -34.15
CA GLY A 573 40.96 -28.25 -34.98
C GLY A 573 40.53 -29.59 -34.39
N ASP A 574 40.54 -30.65 -35.22
CA ASP A 574 40.15 -32.02 -34.85
C ASP A 574 41.34 -32.88 -34.35
N LEU A 575 42.38 -32.25 -33.81
CA LEU A 575 43.52 -33.00 -33.30
C LEU A 575 43.16 -33.76 -32.02
N GLU A 576 43.54 -35.03 -31.98
CA GLU A 576 43.51 -35.83 -30.76
C GLU A 576 44.64 -35.38 -29.82
N PRO A 577 44.35 -35.19 -28.52
CA PRO A 577 45.38 -34.92 -27.54
C PRO A 577 46.34 -36.10 -27.44
N ILE A 578 47.61 -35.80 -27.15
CA ILE A 578 48.67 -36.79 -26.99
C ILE A 578 49.21 -36.73 -25.56
N ASP A 579 49.36 -37.87 -24.92
CA ASP A 579 49.89 -37.92 -23.54
C ASP A 579 51.41 -37.74 -23.51
N LYS A 580 52.10 -38.15 -24.60
CA LYS A 580 53.56 -38.06 -24.76
C LYS A 580 53.93 -37.85 -26.22
N ALA A 581 55.02 -37.14 -26.47
CA ALA A 581 55.59 -37.00 -27.80
C ALA A 581 56.07 -38.37 -28.34
N PRO A 582 55.88 -38.66 -29.64
CA PRO A 582 56.39 -39.88 -30.26
C PRO A 582 57.93 -39.88 -30.30
N SER A 583 58.53 -41.07 -30.25
CA SER A 583 59.98 -41.22 -30.40
C SER A 583 60.42 -40.85 -31.82
N LEU A 584 61.50 -40.06 -31.98
CA LEU A 584 62.03 -39.67 -33.29
C LEU A 584 63.43 -40.25 -33.57
N SER A 585 63.80 -41.33 -32.90
CA SER A 585 65.13 -41.94 -33.02
C SER A 585 65.23 -42.96 -34.16
N THR A 586 66.43 -43.05 -34.74
CA THR A 586 66.82 -44.05 -35.76
C THR A 586 68.18 -44.63 -35.42
N THR A 587 68.36 -45.94 -35.57
CA THR A 587 69.66 -46.62 -35.47
C THR A 587 70.00 -47.19 -36.85
N ASN A 588 71.13 -46.76 -37.43
CA ASN A 588 71.54 -47.15 -38.79
C ASN A 588 70.46 -46.94 -39.87
N GLY A 589 69.66 -45.87 -39.75
CA GLY A 589 68.59 -45.55 -40.68
C GLY A 589 67.30 -46.35 -40.50
N ILE A 590 67.21 -47.21 -39.49
CA ILE A 590 65.98 -47.93 -39.12
C ILE A 590 65.39 -47.31 -37.85
N GLY A 591 64.11 -46.94 -37.87
CA GLY A 591 63.46 -46.34 -36.70
C GLY A 591 62.26 -45.48 -37.10
N PHE A 592 62.08 -44.34 -36.43
CA PHE A 592 60.93 -43.46 -36.68
C PHE A 592 61.33 -42.01 -36.91
N LYS A 593 60.70 -41.37 -37.91
CA LYS A 593 60.95 -39.96 -38.25
C LYS A 593 59.68 -39.27 -38.74
N LEU A 594 59.66 -37.94 -38.63
CA LEU A 594 58.63 -37.09 -39.22
C LEU A 594 59.04 -36.66 -40.63
N TYR A 595 58.10 -36.73 -41.57
CA TYR A 595 58.28 -36.30 -42.95
C TYR A 595 57.15 -35.38 -43.41
N GLY A 596 57.51 -34.44 -44.28
CA GLY A 596 56.60 -33.51 -44.93
C GLY A 596 56.21 -32.31 -44.07
N SER A 597 55.83 -31.23 -44.74
CA SER A 597 55.25 -30.04 -44.13
C SER A 597 54.00 -29.67 -44.93
N THR A 598 52.84 -29.90 -44.32
CA THR A 598 51.57 -29.79 -45.03
C THR A 598 50.54 -29.14 -44.13
N GLU A 599 49.49 -28.52 -44.68
CA GLU A 599 48.46 -27.83 -43.86
C GLU A 599 49.08 -26.79 -42.88
N THR A 600 50.07 -26.04 -43.39
CA THR A 600 50.75 -24.96 -42.67
C THR A 600 49.76 -23.87 -42.29
N ARG A 601 49.74 -23.49 -41.01
CA ARG A 601 48.95 -22.39 -40.48
C ARG A 601 49.84 -21.18 -40.23
N PRO A 602 49.63 -20.06 -40.96
CA PRO A 602 50.42 -18.84 -40.77
C PRO A 602 50.23 -18.20 -39.39
N SER A 603 49.08 -18.41 -38.75
CA SER A 603 48.71 -17.78 -37.47
C SER A 603 49.59 -18.21 -36.30
N ASP A 604 50.01 -19.48 -36.25
CA ASP A 604 50.83 -20.04 -35.17
C ASP A 604 52.12 -20.73 -35.68
N GLY A 605 52.37 -20.70 -36.99
CA GLY A 605 53.52 -21.34 -37.63
C GLY A 605 53.48 -22.88 -37.61
N SER A 606 52.37 -23.49 -37.20
CA SER A 606 52.24 -24.94 -37.10
C SER A 606 52.03 -25.59 -38.46
N TYR A 607 52.45 -26.85 -38.60
CA TYR A 607 52.18 -27.65 -39.79
C TYR A 607 52.00 -29.13 -39.43
N MET A 608 51.36 -29.86 -40.34
CA MET A 608 51.18 -31.30 -40.23
C MET A 608 52.35 -32.04 -40.89
N ALA A 609 52.97 -32.93 -40.11
CA ALA A 609 53.98 -33.87 -40.57
C ALA A 609 53.50 -35.31 -40.33
N THR A 610 53.87 -36.21 -41.23
CA THR A 610 53.54 -37.64 -41.12
C THR A 610 54.68 -38.37 -40.42
N TYR A 611 54.35 -39.08 -39.35
CA TYR A 611 55.24 -39.93 -38.58
C TYR A 611 55.34 -41.29 -39.23
N TYR A 612 56.53 -41.63 -39.74
CA TYR A 612 56.81 -42.85 -40.48
C TYR A 612 57.69 -43.81 -39.68
N PHE A 613 57.45 -45.11 -39.83
CA PHE A 613 58.53 -46.10 -39.70
C PHE A 613 59.41 -46.01 -40.94
N VAL A 614 60.72 -45.87 -40.72
CA VAL A 614 61.72 -45.77 -41.79
C VAL A 614 62.67 -46.96 -41.77
N PHE A 615 63.07 -47.40 -42.96
CA PHE A 615 64.10 -48.41 -43.16
C PHE A 615 65.15 -47.82 -44.11
N PHE A 616 66.41 -47.77 -43.68
CA PHE A 616 67.48 -46.99 -44.34
C PHE A 616 67.08 -45.55 -44.72
N PHE A 617 66.41 -44.83 -43.80
CA PHE A 617 65.89 -43.46 -43.99
C PHE A 617 64.82 -43.29 -45.06
N ILE A 618 64.35 -44.39 -45.66
CA ILE A 618 63.23 -44.39 -46.61
C ILE A 618 61.93 -44.59 -45.81
N PRO A 619 60.92 -43.71 -45.97
CA PRO A 619 59.63 -43.84 -45.29
C PRO A 619 58.83 -45.03 -45.85
N ILE A 620 58.59 -46.06 -45.02
CA ILE A 620 57.92 -47.30 -45.44
C ILE A 620 56.46 -47.36 -44.97
N PHE A 621 56.19 -47.07 -43.69
CA PHE A 621 54.83 -47.10 -43.13
C PHE A 621 54.48 -45.77 -42.47
N PRO A 622 53.47 -45.03 -42.96
CA PRO A 622 52.93 -43.92 -42.19
C PRO A 622 52.12 -44.47 -41.01
N ILE A 623 52.42 -43.99 -39.81
CA ILE A 623 51.83 -44.46 -38.55
C ILE A 623 50.76 -43.49 -38.07
N ALA A 624 51.11 -42.21 -38.04
CA ALA A 624 50.24 -41.14 -37.55
C ALA A 624 50.63 -39.82 -38.22
N ARG A 625 49.77 -38.82 -38.13
CA ARG A 625 50.14 -37.43 -38.43
C ARG A 625 50.10 -36.62 -37.16
N TYR A 626 51.04 -35.70 -37.02
CA TYR A 626 51.06 -34.78 -35.91
C TYR A 626 51.11 -33.35 -36.42
N ARG A 627 50.36 -32.46 -35.75
CA ARG A 627 50.58 -31.03 -35.89
C ARG A 627 51.72 -30.63 -34.97
N ILE A 628 52.72 -29.98 -35.54
CA ILE A 628 53.94 -29.63 -34.83
C ILE A 628 54.35 -28.19 -35.12
N ILE A 629 55.07 -27.60 -34.19
CA ILE A 629 55.80 -26.34 -34.36
C ILE A 629 57.30 -26.67 -34.26
N LEU A 630 58.10 -26.11 -35.15
CA LEU A 630 59.56 -26.25 -35.12
C LEU A 630 60.12 -25.26 -34.10
N GLU A 631 60.76 -25.76 -33.04
CA GLU A 631 61.37 -24.93 -31.98
C GLU A 631 62.80 -25.40 -31.71
N ASN A 632 63.79 -24.50 -31.86
CA ASN A 632 65.20 -24.65 -31.46
C ASN A 632 65.78 -26.08 -31.55
N GLY A 633 65.76 -26.66 -32.76
CA GLY A 633 66.37 -27.98 -33.03
C GLY A 633 65.48 -29.19 -32.69
N GLY A 634 64.22 -28.99 -32.31
CA GLY A 634 63.24 -30.03 -32.02
C GLY A 634 61.82 -29.67 -32.47
N TYR A 635 60.85 -30.49 -32.06
CA TYR A 635 59.44 -30.32 -32.41
C TYR A 635 58.58 -30.21 -31.16
N ARG A 636 57.73 -29.18 -31.10
CA ARG A 636 56.63 -29.11 -30.14
C ARG A 636 55.39 -29.71 -30.79
N PHE A 637 54.90 -30.80 -30.21
CA PHE A 637 53.72 -31.49 -30.72
C PHE A 637 52.45 -30.86 -30.13
N LEU A 638 51.52 -30.48 -31.00
CA LEU A 638 50.23 -29.88 -30.62
C LEU A 638 49.11 -30.92 -30.53
N GLY A 639 49.20 -32.00 -31.31
CA GLY A 639 48.24 -33.08 -31.28
C GLY A 639 48.35 -34.00 -32.49
N LYS A 640 47.62 -35.11 -32.45
CA LYS A 640 47.61 -36.13 -33.51
C LYS A 640 46.42 -35.89 -34.45
N GLY A 641 46.68 -35.85 -35.75
CA GLY A 641 45.65 -35.65 -36.77
C GLY A 641 45.38 -36.90 -37.62
N PRO A 642 44.28 -36.88 -38.40
CA PRO A 642 43.88 -38.00 -39.23
C PRO A 642 44.88 -38.26 -40.36
N LEU A 643 45.11 -39.54 -40.67
CA LEU A 643 45.86 -39.98 -41.85
C LEU A 643 45.12 -39.59 -43.13
N ARG A 644 45.88 -39.13 -44.14
CA ARG A 644 45.32 -38.77 -45.45
C ARG A 644 44.88 -40.01 -46.21
N THR A 645 44.03 -39.81 -47.20
CA THR A 645 43.67 -40.88 -48.15
C THR A 645 44.92 -41.49 -48.79
N LEU A 646 45.91 -40.67 -49.15
CA LEU A 646 47.20 -41.14 -49.67
C LEU A 646 47.99 -41.96 -48.65
N ASP A 647 48.04 -41.54 -47.37
CA ASP A 647 48.73 -42.32 -46.34
C ASP A 647 48.05 -43.69 -46.13
N LYS A 648 46.71 -43.74 -46.21
CA LYS A 648 45.94 -44.99 -46.14
C LYS A 648 46.24 -45.91 -47.34
N TRP A 649 46.32 -45.36 -48.55
CA TRP A 649 46.75 -46.10 -49.74
C TRP A 649 48.20 -46.57 -49.63
N HIS A 650 49.08 -45.75 -49.03
CA HIS A 650 50.47 -46.12 -48.79
C HIS A 650 50.55 -47.30 -47.80
N ILE A 651 49.76 -47.29 -46.71
CA ILE A 651 49.64 -48.44 -45.80
C ILE A 651 49.17 -49.68 -46.56
N ALA A 652 48.09 -49.58 -47.35
CA ALA A 652 47.57 -50.70 -48.12
C ALA A 652 48.61 -51.27 -49.12
N GLY A 653 49.30 -50.38 -49.85
CA GLY A 653 50.36 -50.76 -50.78
C GLY A 653 51.55 -51.43 -50.08
N SER A 654 52.02 -50.87 -48.96
CA SER A 654 53.14 -51.43 -48.21
C SER A 654 52.78 -52.77 -47.55
N VAL A 655 51.52 -52.97 -47.10
CA VAL A 655 51.03 -54.27 -46.61
C VAL A 655 50.99 -55.31 -47.73
N ILE A 656 50.47 -54.96 -48.91
CA ILE A 656 50.45 -55.85 -50.07
C ILE A 656 51.87 -56.24 -50.49
N LEU A 657 52.80 -55.28 -50.50
CA LEU A 657 54.21 -55.53 -50.83
C LEU A 657 54.88 -56.46 -49.82
N ILE A 658 54.64 -56.26 -48.51
CA ILE A 658 55.13 -57.18 -47.47
C ILE A 658 54.56 -58.58 -47.70
N LEU A 659 53.24 -58.71 -47.87
CA LEU A 659 52.61 -60.01 -48.07
C LEU A 659 53.13 -60.71 -49.33
N TRP A 660 53.42 -59.96 -50.39
CA TRP A 660 54.05 -60.49 -51.60
C TRP A 660 55.52 -60.93 -51.36
N LEU A 661 56.30 -60.17 -50.60
CA LEU A 661 57.68 -60.54 -50.24
C LEU A 661 57.71 -61.79 -49.34
N PHE A 662 56.83 -61.89 -48.34
CA PHE A 662 56.73 -63.09 -47.49
C PHE A 662 56.12 -64.29 -48.23
N GLY A 663 55.17 -64.06 -49.14
CA GLY A 663 54.61 -65.10 -50.01
C GLY A 663 55.60 -65.63 -51.04
N SER A 664 56.47 -64.78 -51.59
CA SER A 664 57.54 -65.21 -52.51
C SER A 664 58.70 -65.91 -51.80
N MET A 665 58.95 -65.60 -50.52
CA MET A 665 59.93 -66.34 -49.69
C MET A 665 59.42 -67.71 -49.23
N SER A 666 58.10 -67.90 -49.10
CA SER A 666 57.50 -69.20 -48.74
C SER A 666 57.25 -70.12 -49.93
N GLY A 667 57.35 -69.62 -51.16
CA GLY A 667 57.37 -70.42 -52.39
C GLY A 667 58.74 -71.01 -52.77
N ASN A 668 59.79 -70.71 -51.99
CA ASN A 668 61.16 -71.19 -52.17
C ASN A 668 61.69 -71.94 -50.93
N MET A 669 60.84 -72.75 -50.30
CA MET A 669 61.23 -73.80 -49.35
C MET A 669 60.75 -75.16 -49.83
#